data_AF-A0A5C3KRS5-F1
#
_entry.id   AF-A0A5C3KRS5-F1
#
_cell.length_a   1.000
_cell.length_b   1.000
_cell.length_c   1.000
_cell.angle_alpha   90.00
_cell.angle_beta   90.00
_cell.angle_gamma   90.00
#
_symmetry.space_group_name_H-M   'P 1'
#
loop_
_entity.id
_entity.type
_entity.pdbx_description
1 polymer ?
#
loop_
_entity_poly.entity_id
_entity_poly.type
_entity_poly.pdbx_seq_one_letter_code
_entity_poly.pdbx_strand_id
1 'polypeptide(L)'
;MHTVSEKLHSQGKLLASFVFDKLDVQHNASQFVAVLIRSLCDLGDEIQRATADLILKDSTLESAPPLQQLQKLVLPVCEHLPADRPFVIVIDAIDEEGHGVVFEFLQDITQQLPPTFRIIASARKEESIMGRLINRPHIQWSSQSLTKGSTSSDLVTYVNHSLSKEIYVSSIPPQLVFDFIAKAEGSFLWTTVVLRHLEQSFDQAADLQDIVDTTPYGVDGTEKLDALYERISSKLNWADNRFTEKYRAIVGALVTLEEPISIIGLTALYQAEGITTSHVHRICRLVRSLLQDYALDDDRQVLRLAHRSVREYLVERAPEPYRLDVQEHHLTIARLSLLAINSDLKRGKVSDLGYTDGEWPWQGRISAWAVPNIPLLTKEGVPEQLWYSSQHIGAHIRATSQLSTGHIHSQLTSDVAMLVRDPRPLLELSASTGDVRKFLLLWKETSKQANAENITPVAIETARTFHAMAMCLLKASRCPEACLVAQEAIELYRRIQLADPALDGGVKAELALSLQIFALCLSSANRLQDALQDVKEAYEVILQLAETSRAAMNLYSGRLAATEAFVLNRMHRYDDALKSLSDAVEVHRGLMDDDSGAFGDALAGLLAGLSATLVLCERREEAVAARLEALSIWHQVAMNDSTNDQLPLAYSLQQYADSIAGLRGSNMFGSRFSICNFFCGEWVEILERACVPLKRRKEGPMVVLKFSSVVRVLVKRNGGVYESAAMGLLSQVALYLESAGNNVDAAEIYGEVVDVYRRLADEESTRFHGRLGSSLHALARCMGACDRYEEAIPIAMQAVGVRRRFLTHGPEPLEGLLGDSLELAGAYLTKMDCADNAVEHLREAVSVYRRLAHANPTRYTVRLADSLHQLAGALDMCGRDEDAAEEMAEAVGIKRALAISDPVTLEPSLASSLLELGLYLTYVDRHEDAVGCYREVLDLYRRQAAGGYEREMVESLRGYVGCLARLKRYVDSLEPTREVIDILRRLVVKFPTEYEDALANMLTGYAWNLAHCLIRDEDPMEHAQEAVAFYRRLALVDPDNFEVGLTASLDTLAHCLNMKKRFLEAVEVAREAVELSRKLDVEGGYAGDGDLHKTYAVALAGIGRKRKALGQIRMAVDIYHGQLDSDFGKCQDELREALRLLREISNTHSK
;
A
#
# COMPACT_ATOMS: atom_id res chain seq x y z
N MET A 1 23.60 -22.04 19.97
CA MET A 1 23.56 -21.32 18.68
C MET A 1 23.01 -19.91 18.80
N HIS A 2 21.99 -19.66 19.64
CA HIS A 2 21.40 -18.33 19.86
C HIS A 2 22.41 -17.18 20.07
N THR A 3 23.38 -17.34 20.99
CA THR A 3 24.44 -16.34 21.24
C THR A 3 25.33 -16.08 20.03
N VAL A 4 25.52 -17.08 19.15
CA VAL A 4 26.27 -16.92 17.91
C VAL A 4 25.48 -16.03 16.94
N SER A 5 24.18 -16.27 16.82
CA SER A 5 23.27 -15.45 16.00
C SER A 5 23.24 -14.00 16.48
N GLU A 6 23.09 -13.75 17.79
CA GLU A 6 23.11 -12.39 18.37
C GLU A 6 24.42 -11.66 18.07
N LYS A 7 25.55 -12.33 18.24
CA LYS A 7 26.87 -11.75 17.94
C LYS A 7 27.02 -11.43 16.46
N LEU A 8 26.59 -12.32 15.56
CA LEU A 8 26.63 -12.08 14.12
C LEU A 8 25.67 -10.96 13.68
N HIS A 9 24.51 -10.84 14.33
CA HIS A 9 23.56 -9.75 14.11
C HIS A 9 24.17 -8.40 14.51
N SER A 10 24.77 -8.31 15.70
CA SER A 10 25.46 -7.09 16.17
C SER A 10 26.63 -6.66 15.25
N GLN A 11 27.21 -7.60 14.51
CA GLN A 11 28.28 -7.34 13.54
C GLN A 11 27.76 -7.07 12.11
N GLY A 12 26.45 -7.08 11.90
CA GLY A 12 25.84 -6.90 10.58
C GLY A 12 26.14 -8.05 9.60
N LYS A 13 26.49 -9.24 10.08
CA LYS A 13 26.86 -10.40 9.23
C LYS A 13 25.79 -11.48 9.14
N LEU A 14 24.83 -11.49 10.07
CA LEU A 14 23.75 -12.46 10.06
C LEU A 14 22.79 -12.19 8.90
N LEU A 15 22.55 -13.20 8.07
CA LEU A 15 21.48 -13.20 7.08
C LEU A 15 20.21 -13.82 7.67
N ALA A 16 20.29 -15.07 8.13
CA ALA A 16 19.15 -15.78 8.69
C ALA A 16 19.59 -16.70 9.85
N SER A 17 18.69 -16.90 10.82
CA SER A 17 18.86 -17.85 11.91
C SER A 17 17.59 -18.69 12.03
N PHE A 18 17.73 -20.02 12.05
CA PHE A 18 16.58 -20.93 12.11
C PHE A 18 16.90 -22.14 12.99
N VAL A 19 15.90 -22.65 13.70
CA VAL A 19 16.00 -23.83 14.58
C VAL A 19 15.00 -24.86 14.06
N PHE A 20 15.41 -26.12 13.92
CA PHE A 20 14.48 -27.20 13.61
C PHE A 20 13.92 -27.81 14.90
N ASP A 21 12.61 -28.03 14.90
CA ASP A 21 11.90 -28.72 15.97
C ASP A 21 10.81 -29.61 15.35
N LYS A 22 10.99 -30.92 15.45
CA LYS A 22 10.08 -31.93 14.90
C LYS A 22 8.71 -31.94 15.58
N LEU A 23 8.60 -31.37 16.78
CA LEU A 23 7.37 -31.30 17.57
C LEU A 23 6.59 -30.00 17.32
N ASP A 24 7.14 -29.07 16.53
CA ASP A 24 6.51 -27.80 16.19
C ASP A 24 6.35 -27.65 14.66
N VAL A 25 5.10 -27.53 14.23
CA VAL A 25 4.73 -27.36 12.81
C VAL A 25 5.38 -26.10 12.20
N GLN A 26 5.75 -25.10 13.00
CA GLN A 26 6.41 -23.87 12.52
C GLN A 26 7.90 -24.03 12.22
N HIS A 27 8.54 -25.12 12.64
CA HIS A 27 9.99 -25.30 12.56
C HIS A 27 10.39 -26.34 11.51
N ASN A 28 9.84 -26.21 10.30
CA ASN A 28 10.02 -27.14 9.17
C ASN A 28 10.79 -26.52 7.97
N ALA A 29 11.12 -27.35 6.97
CA ALA A 29 11.92 -26.93 5.82
C ALA A 29 11.27 -25.83 4.96
N SER A 30 9.94 -25.79 4.83
CA SER A 30 9.24 -24.73 4.11
C SER A 30 9.38 -23.39 4.82
N GLN A 31 9.27 -23.39 6.15
CA GLN A 31 9.45 -22.17 6.94
C GLN A 31 10.91 -21.70 6.95
N PHE A 32 11.88 -22.62 6.97
CA PHE A 32 13.29 -22.28 6.78
C PHE A 32 13.52 -21.50 5.47
N VAL A 33 12.97 -21.98 4.35
CA VAL A 33 13.11 -21.32 3.05
C VAL A 33 12.38 -19.97 3.02
N ALA A 34 11.18 -19.89 3.62
CA ALA A 34 10.45 -18.63 3.73
C ALA A 34 11.22 -17.58 4.55
N VAL A 35 11.82 -17.97 5.67
CA VAL A 35 12.68 -17.10 6.49
C VAL A 35 13.90 -16.65 5.69
N LEU A 36 14.51 -17.53 4.91
CA LEU A 36 15.65 -17.19 4.07
C LEU A 36 15.29 -16.19 2.97
N ILE A 37 14.18 -16.39 2.25
CA ILE A 37 13.68 -15.46 1.22
C ILE A 37 13.36 -14.10 1.83
N ARG A 38 12.62 -14.08 2.95
CA ARG A 38 12.30 -12.84 3.66
C ARG A 38 13.57 -12.09 4.06
N SER A 39 14.54 -12.80 4.63
CA SER A 39 15.80 -12.19 5.08
C SER A 39 16.63 -11.63 3.93
N LEU A 40 16.52 -12.21 2.73
CA LEU A 40 17.14 -11.66 1.51
C LEU A 40 16.42 -10.38 1.05
N CYS A 41 15.09 -10.38 1.06
CA CYS A 41 14.27 -9.21 0.73
C CYS A 41 14.51 -8.02 1.66
N ASP A 42 14.85 -8.26 2.93
CA ASP A 42 15.18 -7.21 3.91
C ASP A 42 16.49 -6.48 3.59
N LEU A 43 17.29 -6.95 2.63
CA LEU A 43 18.55 -6.33 2.22
C LEU A 43 18.39 -5.16 1.23
N GLY A 44 17.22 -4.98 0.60
CA GLY A 44 16.92 -3.81 -0.22
C GLY A 44 15.94 -4.04 -1.38
N ASP A 45 15.43 -2.94 -1.95
CA ASP A 45 14.37 -2.93 -2.97
C ASP A 45 14.73 -3.64 -4.28
N GLU A 46 16.01 -3.70 -4.63
CA GLU A 46 16.48 -4.41 -5.83
C GLU A 46 16.26 -5.91 -5.72
N ILE A 47 16.56 -6.49 -4.56
CA ILE A 47 16.35 -7.91 -4.27
C ILE A 47 14.85 -8.22 -4.17
N GLN A 48 14.07 -7.32 -3.59
CA GLN A 48 12.61 -7.45 -3.55
C GLN A 48 12.00 -7.49 -4.95
N ARG A 49 12.44 -6.59 -5.85
CA ARG A 49 12.00 -6.57 -7.25
C ARG A 49 12.43 -7.82 -8.00
N ALA A 50 13.69 -8.25 -7.89
CA ALA A 50 14.17 -9.47 -8.54
C ALA A 50 13.40 -10.71 -8.06
N THR A 51 13.10 -10.79 -6.76
CA THR A 51 12.29 -11.88 -6.20
C THR A 51 10.85 -11.83 -6.72
N ALA A 52 10.24 -10.64 -6.75
CA ALA A 52 8.89 -10.45 -7.27
C ALA A 52 8.79 -10.79 -8.76
N ASP A 53 9.76 -10.40 -9.58
CA ASP A 53 9.79 -10.68 -11.01
C ASP A 53 9.88 -12.19 -11.31
N LEU A 54 10.67 -12.93 -10.52
CA LEU A 54 10.74 -14.39 -10.64
C LEU A 54 9.42 -15.06 -10.30
N ILE A 55 8.72 -14.59 -9.25
CA ILE A 55 7.40 -15.09 -8.85
C ILE A 55 6.33 -14.72 -9.90
N LEU A 56 6.36 -13.50 -10.44
CA LEU A 56 5.44 -13.07 -11.49
C LEU A 56 5.64 -13.86 -12.80
N LYS A 57 6.88 -14.24 -13.09
CA LYS A 57 7.23 -15.06 -14.27
C LYS A 57 6.82 -16.52 -14.10
N ASP A 58 6.89 -17.07 -12.90
CA ASP A 58 6.47 -18.43 -12.57
C ASP A 58 5.71 -18.44 -11.22
N SER A 59 4.40 -18.21 -11.27
CA SER A 59 3.55 -18.16 -10.07
C SER A 59 3.44 -19.51 -9.36
N THR A 60 3.90 -20.61 -9.99
CA THR A 60 3.96 -21.91 -9.32
C THR A 60 5.03 -21.94 -8.21
N LEU A 61 5.99 -21.01 -8.22
CA LEU A 61 7.04 -20.90 -7.21
C LEU A 61 6.50 -20.54 -5.81
N GLU A 62 5.35 -19.87 -5.70
CA GLU A 62 4.74 -19.51 -4.41
C GLU A 62 4.37 -20.75 -3.57
N SER A 63 3.96 -21.83 -4.25
CA SER A 63 3.53 -23.09 -3.63
C SER A 63 4.47 -24.25 -3.95
N ALA A 64 5.61 -23.97 -4.57
CA ALA A 64 6.59 -24.97 -4.94
C ALA A 64 7.25 -25.62 -3.71
N PRO A 65 7.68 -26.89 -3.81
CA PRO A 65 8.43 -27.53 -2.74
C PRO A 65 9.67 -26.72 -2.34
N PRO A 66 10.10 -26.76 -1.06
CA PRO A 66 11.18 -25.91 -0.54
C PRO A 66 12.50 -25.99 -1.33
N LEU A 67 12.86 -27.18 -1.80
CA LEU A 67 14.05 -27.40 -2.63
C LEU A 67 13.98 -26.63 -3.96
N GLN A 68 12.80 -26.63 -4.60
CA GLN A 68 12.57 -25.93 -5.85
C GLN A 68 12.59 -24.41 -5.64
N GLN A 69 12.07 -23.92 -4.51
CA GLN A 69 12.18 -22.51 -4.14
C GLN A 69 13.64 -22.09 -3.90
N LEU A 70 14.44 -22.92 -3.23
CA LEU A 70 15.88 -22.66 -3.07
C LEU A 70 16.59 -22.56 -4.43
N GLN A 71 16.29 -23.45 -5.36
CA GLN A 71 16.94 -23.49 -6.67
C GLN A 71 16.48 -22.39 -7.64
N LYS A 72 15.18 -22.12 -7.70
CA LYS A 72 14.59 -21.22 -8.72
C LYS A 72 14.32 -19.81 -8.22
N LEU A 73 14.37 -19.59 -6.91
CA LEU A 73 14.15 -18.28 -6.30
C LEU A 73 15.40 -17.78 -5.56
N VAL A 74 15.92 -18.56 -4.62
CA VAL A 74 17.05 -18.11 -3.78
C VAL A 74 18.34 -17.99 -4.60
N LEU A 75 18.73 -19.01 -5.37
CA LEU A 75 19.97 -18.96 -6.16
C LEU A 75 20.02 -17.79 -7.17
N PRO A 76 18.99 -17.54 -8.00
CA PRO A 76 19.04 -16.42 -8.95
C PRO A 76 19.08 -15.04 -8.27
N VAL A 77 18.42 -14.90 -7.12
CA VAL A 77 18.41 -13.66 -6.35
C VAL A 77 19.80 -13.35 -5.76
N CYS A 78 20.58 -14.37 -5.43
CA CYS A 78 21.93 -14.20 -4.88
C CYS A 78 22.90 -13.47 -5.82
N GLU A 79 22.64 -13.39 -7.13
CA GLU A 79 23.45 -12.62 -8.09
C GLU A 79 23.39 -11.10 -7.83
N HIS A 80 22.33 -10.62 -7.17
CA HIS A 80 22.09 -9.20 -6.87
C HIS A 80 22.66 -8.77 -5.51
N LEU A 81 23.36 -9.68 -4.80
CA LEU A 81 23.90 -9.40 -3.47
C LEU A 81 25.25 -8.66 -3.53
N PRO A 82 25.51 -7.74 -2.58
CA PRO A 82 26.78 -7.02 -2.52
C PRO A 82 27.95 -7.97 -2.22
N ALA A 83 29.01 -7.87 -3.02
CA ALA A 83 30.17 -8.78 -2.97
C ALA A 83 31.15 -8.52 -1.82
N ASP A 84 31.02 -7.40 -1.11
CA ASP A 84 31.91 -6.95 -0.03
C ASP A 84 31.47 -7.38 1.37
N ARG A 85 30.25 -7.93 1.51
CA ARG A 85 29.67 -8.33 2.79
C ARG A 85 29.55 -9.85 2.91
N PRO A 86 30.07 -10.47 4.00
CA PRO A 86 29.81 -11.88 4.26
C PRO A 86 28.38 -12.09 4.79
N PHE A 87 27.68 -13.08 4.26
CA PHE A 87 26.33 -13.46 4.66
C PHE A 87 26.36 -14.77 5.43
N VAL A 88 25.97 -14.74 6.71
CA VAL A 88 26.02 -15.92 7.58
C VAL A 88 24.62 -16.47 7.85
N ILE A 89 24.42 -17.75 7.56
CA ILE A 89 23.20 -18.50 7.89
C ILE A 89 23.51 -19.40 9.10
N VAL A 90 22.69 -19.31 10.14
CA VAL A 90 22.81 -20.15 11.34
C VAL A 90 21.63 -21.13 11.39
N ILE A 91 21.94 -22.43 11.43
CA ILE A 91 20.94 -23.52 11.48
C ILE A 91 21.16 -24.35 12.75
N ASP A 92 20.17 -24.42 13.63
CA ASP A 92 20.23 -25.24 14.84
C ASP A 92 19.43 -26.54 14.68
N ALA A 93 19.92 -27.64 15.25
CA ALA A 93 19.26 -28.93 15.36
C ALA A 93 18.86 -29.59 14.02
N ILE A 94 19.79 -29.69 13.06
CA ILE A 94 19.49 -30.34 11.75
C ILE A 94 18.98 -31.78 11.89
N ASP A 95 19.36 -32.49 12.95
CA ASP A 95 18.86 -33.84 13.26
C ASP A 95 17.34 -33.92 13.45
N GLU A 96 16.71 -32.80 13.82
CA GLU A 96 15.26 -32.71 13.94
C GLU A 96 14.58 -32.36 12.60
N GLU A 97 15.31 -32.24 11.49
CA GLU A 97 14.71 -32.08 10.17
C GLU A 97 14.04 -33.39 9.70
N GLY A 98 12.78 -33.30 9.25
CA GLY A 98 11.99 -34.47 8.83
C GLY A 98 12.11 -34.86 7.35
N HIS A 99 12.45 -33.94 6.45
CA HIS A 99 12.20 -34.10 5.01
C HIS A 99 13.43 -34.17 4.10
N GLY A 100 14.65 -34.02 4.63
CA GLY A 100 15.88 -34.20 3.85
C GLY A 100 16.33 -32.98 3.03
N VAL A 101 15.53 -31.91 2.96
CA VAL A 101 15.74 -30.71 2.14
C VAL A 101 16.98 -29.96 2.60
N VAL A 102 17.18 -29.83 3.91
CA VAL A 102 18.34 -29.10 4.45
C VAL A 102 19.62 -29.87 4.14
N PHE A 103 19.58 -31.19 4.17
CA PHE A 103 20.72 -32.01 3.76
C PHE A 103 21.07 -31.82 2.29
N GLU A 104 20.09 -31.75 1.40
CA GLU A 104 20.32 -31.46 -0.03
C GLU A 104 20.81 -30.03 -0.24
N PHE A 105 20.26 -29.07 0.51
CA PHE A 105 20.73 -27.69 0.51
C PHE A 105 22.23 -27.62 0.87
N LEU A 106 22.63 -28.21 2.00
CA LEU A 106 24.02 -28.22 2.48
C LEU A 106 24.98 -29.05 1.61
N GLN A 107 24.48 -30.03 0.88
CA GLN A 107 25.30 -30.84 -0.02
C GLN A 107 25.51 -30.17 -1.36
N ASP A 108 24.43 -29.76 -2.03
CA ASP A 108 24.44 -29.47 -3.46
C ASP A 108 24.19 -27.99 -3.76
N ILE A 109 23.26 -27.36 -3.04
CA ILE A 109 22.88 -25.97 -3.32
C ILE A 109 23.92 -24.99 -2.77
N THR A 110 24.53 -25.27 -1.61
CA THR A 110 25.55 -24.39 -1.02
C THR A 110 26.78 -24.21 -1.90
N GLN A 111 27.08 -25.18 -2.76
CA GLN A 111 28.21 -25.09 -3.71
C GLN A 111 27.93 -24.08 -4.84
N GLN A 112 26.67 -23.74 -5.07
CA GLN A 112 26.23 -22.79 -6.10
C GLN A 112 26.06 -21.37 -5.54
N LEU A 113 26.14 -21.19 -4.21
CA LEU A 113 26.06 -19.88 -3.58
C LEU A 113 27.34 -19.04 -3.81
N PRO A 114 27.24 -17.71 -3.83
CA PRO A 114 28.40 -16.83 -3.89
C PRO A 114 29.40 -17.09 -2.75
N PRO A 115 30.71 -16.85 -2.95
CA PRO A 115 31.75 -17.12 -1.96
C PRO A 115 31.66 -16.26 -0.69
N THR A 116 30.76 -15.28 -0.66
CA THR A 116 30.44 -14.45 0.51
C THR A 116 29.59 -15.18 1.55
N PHE A 117 28.96 -16.31 1.20
CA PHE A 117 28.12 -17.07 2.13
C PHE A 117 28.94 -17.94 3.09
N ARG A 118 28.52 -17.97 4.36
CA ARG A 118 29.00 -18.91 5.37
C ARG A 118 27.80 -19.52 6.09
N ILE A 119 27.86 -20.82 6.36
CA ILE A 119 26.78 -21.52 7.06
C ILE A 119 27.36 -22.18 8.30
N ILE A 120 26.76 -21.90 9.44
CA ILE A 120 27.09 -22.52 10.72
C ILE A 120 25.90 -23.37 11.10
N ALA A 121 26.12 -24.66 11.30
CA ALA A 121 25.05 -25.56 11.67
C ALA A 121 25.41 -26.50 12.82
N SER A 122 24.40 -26.89 13.59
CA SER A 122 24.51 -27.87 14.67
C SER A 122 23.67 -29.11 14.35
N ALA A 123 24.15 -30.28 14.79
CA ALA A 123 23.43 -31.54 14.69
C ALA A 123 23.93 -32.52 15.75
N ARG A 124 23.09 -33.46 16.18
CA ARG A 124 23.53 -34.65 16.90
C ARG A 124 24.35 -35.56 15.99
N LYS A 125 25.27 -36.34 16.59
CA LYS A 125 26.12 -37.28 15.85
C LYS A 125 25.33 -38.56 15.51
N GLU A 126 24.44 -38.45 14.52
CA GLU A 126 23.67 -39.58 13.99
C GLU A 126 24.32 -40.17 12.75
N GLU A 127 24.25 -41.50 12.58
CA GLU A 127 24.86 -42.20 11.44
C GLU A 127 24.26 -41.75 10.09
N SER A 128 22.96 -41.44 10.08
CA SER A 128 22.22 -40.87 8.95
C SER A 128 22.78 -39.53 8.45
N ILE A 129 23.24 -38.69 9.38
CA ILE A 129 23.80 -37.35 9.13
C ILE A 129 25.26 -37.46 8.74
N MET A 130 26.02 -38.23 9.52
CA MET A 130 27.45 -38.42 9.33
C MET A 130 27.72 -39.10 7.97
N GLY A 131 26.91 -40.08 7.57
CA GLY A 131 27.03 -40.72 6.26
C GLY A 131 26.82 -39.77 5.07
N ARG A 132 26.00 -38.73 5.22
CA ARG A 132 25.65 -37.79 4.14
C ARG A 132 26.60 -36.59 4.03
N LEU A 133 27.10 -36.10 5.16
CA LEU A 133 27.80 -34.80 5.20
C LEU A 133 29.29 -34.86 5.58
N ILE A 134 29.79 -35.95 6.19
CA ILE A 134 31.16 -35.98 6.76
C ILE A 134 32.29 -35.97 5.71
N ASN A 135 32.03 -36.52 4.52
CA ASN A 135 33.04 -36.69 3.46
C ASN A 135 33.00 -35.58 2.40
N ARG A 136 32.27 -34.48 2.64
CA ARG A 136 32.13 -33.38 1.68
C ARG A 136 33.26 -32.35 1.84
N PRO A 137 33.97 -31.97 0.76
CA PRO A 137 35.17 -31.14 0.86
C PRO A 137 34.90 -29.71 1.33
N HIS A 138 33.69 -29.19 1.11
CA HIS A 138 33.27 -27.84 1.51
C HIS A 138 32.68 -27.75 2.92
N ILE A 139 32.56 -28.87 3.65
CA ILE A 139 32.00 -28.92 5.00
C ILE A 139 33.11 -29.21 6.01
N GLN A 140 33.28 -28.32 7.00
CA GLN A 140 34.21 -28.50 8.10
C GLN A 140 33.48 -28.96 9.36
N TRP A 141 34.01 -30.00 9.99
CA TRP A 141 33.40 -30.61 11.19
C TRP A 141 34.21 -30.28 12.43
N SER A 142 33.49 -29.88 13.48
CA SER A 142 34.04 -29.77 14.83
C SER A 142 33.12 -30.52 15.78
N SER A 143 33.65 -31.56 16.44
CA SER A 143 32.91 -32.26 17.48
C SER A 143 33.20 -31.63 18.83
N GLN A 144 32.20 -31.02 19.46
CA GLN A 144 32.28 -30.65 20.86
C GLN A 144 31.53 -31.67 21.72
N SER A 145 32.21 -32.22 22.71
CA SER A 145 31.57 -33.10 23.69
C SER A 145 30.91 -32.23 24.75
N LEU A 146 29.58 -32.38 24.93
CA LEU A 146 28.80 -31.64 25.93
C LEU A 146 29.20 -31.95 27.39
N THR A 147 30.06 -32.95 27.60
CA THR A 147 30.44 -33.45 28.93
C THR A 147 31.73 -32.85 29.49
N LYS A 148 32.41 -31.92 28.78
CA LYS A 148 33.68 -31.31 29.26
C LYS A 148 33.58 -29.82 29.57
N GLY A 149 33.76 -29.49 30.86
CA GLY A 149 34.32 -28.23 31.37
C GLY A 149 33.38 -27.03 31.45
N SER A 150 32.80 -26.57 30.35
CA SER A 150 32.02 -25.31 30.33
C SER A 150 30.56 -25.47 30.74
N THR A 151 29.93 -26.62 30.46
CA THR A 151 28.51 -26.91 30.77
C THR A 151 28.23 -27.16 32.24
N SER A 152 29.25 -27.46 33.06
CA SER A 152 29.07 -27.76 34.48
C SER A 152 28.57 -26.55 35.26
N SER A 153 29.05 -25.33 34.94
CA SER A 153 28.59 -24.09 35.58
C SER A 153 27.12 -23.80 35.28
N ASP A 154 26.71 -24.00 34.03
CA ASP A 154 25.33 -23.78 33.59
C ASP A 154 24.39 -24.82 34.22
N LEU A 155 24.84 -26.07 34.31
CA LEU A 155 24.08 -27.16 34.94
C LEU A 155 23.90 -26.92 36.44
N VAL A 156 24.94 -26.46 37.14
CA VAL A 156 24.87 -26.05 38.55
C VAL A 156 23.82 -24.94 38.72
N THR A 157 23.84 -23.95 37.84
CA THR A 157 22.88 -22.84 37.88
C THR A 157 21.45 -23.33 37.65
N TYR A 158 21.25 -24.17 36.63
CA TYR A 158 19.96 -24.75 36.29
C TYR A 158 19.38 -25.63 37.41
N VAL A 159 20.18 -26.52 37.99
CA VAL A 159 19.76 -27.42 39.08
C VAL A 159 19.40 -26.61 40.32
N ASN A 160 20.25 -25.67 40.74
CA ASN A 160 19.98 -24.83 41.91
C ASN A 160 18.74 -23.95 41.71
N HIS A 161 18.56 -23.39 40.52
CA HIS A 161 17.36 -22.63 40.19
C HIS A 161 16.11 -23.53 40.21
N SER A 162 16.17 -24.73 39.63
CA SER A 162 15.04 -25.65 39.59
C SER A 162 14.63 -26.12 40.99
N LEU A 163 15.60 -26.47 41.84
CA LEU A 163 15.39 -26.89 43.22
C LEU A 163 14.93 -25.74 44.14
N SER A 164 15.07 -24.47 43.72
CA SER A 164 14.58 -23.32 44.47
C SER A 164 13.05 -23.09 44.34
N LYS A 165 12.37 -23.83 43.45
CA LYS A 165 10.92 -23.75 43.26
C LYS A 165 10.17 -24.32 44.48
N GLU A 166 9.02 -23.73 44.82
CA GLU A 166 8.20 -24.11 45.99
C GLU A 166 7.73 -25.58 46.03
N ILE A 167 7.81 -26.28 44.89
CA ILE A 167 7.41 -27.70 44.73
C ILE A 167 8.40 -28.65 45.43
N TYR A 168 9.63 -28.21 45.70
CA TYR A 168 10.63 -29.01 46.41
C TYR A 168 10.54 -28.78 47.92
N VAL A 169 9.67 -29.56 48.57
CA VAL A 169 9.25 -29.38 49.97
C VAL A 169 10.32 -29.84 50.99
N SER A 170 11.23 -30.72 50.58
CA SER A 170 12.31 -31.25 51.43
C SER A 170 13.66 -30.65 51.05
N SER A 171 14.41 -30.12 52.04
CA SER A 171 15.76 -29.61 51.82
C SER A 171 16.70 -30.75 51.44
N ILE A 172 16.85 -31.01 50.14
CA ILE A 172 17.83 -31.96 49.61
C ILE A 172 19.22 -31.53 50.11
N PRO A 173 20.01 -32.44 50.74
CA PRO A 173 21.32 -32.10 51.26
C PRO A 173 22.23 -31.51 50.15
N PRO A 174 22.96 -30.42 50.41
CA PRO A 174 23.84 -29.81 49.42
C PRO A 174 24.86 -30.79 48.81
N GLN A 175 25.32 -31.76 49.62
CA GLN A 175 26.22 -32.81 49.15
C GLN A 175 25.56 -33.73 48.11
N LEU A 176 24.29 -34.08 48.31
CA LEU A 176 23.55 -34.91 47.36
C LEU A 176 23.26 -34.14 46.05
N VAL A 177 23.03 -32.83 46.12
CA VAL A 177 22.92 -31.98 44.92
C VAL A 177 24.25 -31.96 44.15
N PHE A 178 25.38 -31.88 44.85
CA PHE A 178 26.70 -31.95 44.23
C PHE A 178 26.94 -33.30 43.55
N ASP A 179 26.62 -34.40 44.23
CA ASP A 179 26.79 -35.75 43.69
C ASP A 179 25.88 -35.98 42.47
N PHE A 180 24.64 -35.46 42.51
CA PHE A 180 23.72 -35.45 41.37
C PHE A 180 24.28 -34.69 40.16
N ILE A 181 24.78 -33.46 40.35
CA ILE A 181 25.39 -32.67 39.28
C ILE A 181 26.62 -33.38 38.71
N ALA A 182 27.42 -34.02 39.56
CA ALA A 182 28.56 -34.82 39.13
C ALA A 182 28.14 -36.03 38.28
N LYS A 183 27.07 -36.74 38.68
CA LYS A 183 26.50 -37.88 37.95
C LYS A 183 25.86 -37.50 36.62
N ALA A 184 25.34 -36.28 36.52
CA ALA A 184 24.72 -35.77 35.30
C ALA A 184 25.73 -35.62 34.14
N GLU A 185 27.03 -35.46 34.43
CA GLU A 185 28.12 -35.38 33.43
C GLU A 185 27.82 -34.38 32.28
N GLY A 186 27.09 -33.30 32.56
CA GLY A 186 26.69 -32.29 31.57
C GLY A 186 25.39 -32.56 30.80
N SER A 187 24.66 -33.64 31.11
CA SER A 187 23.38 -34.00 30.47
C SER A 187 22.20 -33.21 31.06
N PHE A 188 21.83 -32.11 30.39
CA PHE A 188 20.65 -31.31 30.76
C PHE A 188 19.34 -32.09 30.65
N LEU A 189 19.19 -32.93 29.63
CA LEU A 189 17.97 -33.72 29.43
C LEU A 189 17.77 -34.71 30.57
N TRP A 190 18.80 -35.49 30.93
CA TRP A 190 18.72 -36.42 32.06
C TRP A 190 18.45 -35.69 33.37
N THR A 191 19.14 -34.57 33.60
CA THR A 191 18.94 -33.70 34.78
C THR A 191 17.49 -33.21 34.86
N THR A 192 16.91 -32.77 33.75
CA THR A 192 15.53 -32.28 33.67
C THR A 192 14.53 -33.37 33.99
N VAL A 193 14.72 -34.58 33.44
CA VAL A 193 13.81 -35.71 33.70
C VAL A 193 13.91 -36.17 35.15
N VAL A 194 15.11 -36.20 35.76
CA VAL A 194 15.30 -36.50 37.18
C VAL A 194 14.57 -35.47 38.05
N LEU A 195 14.78 -34.18 37.82
CA LEU A 195 14.12 -33.12 38.59
C LEU A 195 12.58 -33.23 38.48
N ARG A 196 12.04 -33.44 37.27
CA ARG A 196 10.60 -33.67 37.07
C ARG A 196 10.07 -34.93 37.77
N HIS A 197 10.88 -35.98 37.86
CA HIS A 197 10.52 -37.17 38.63
C HIS A 197 10.42 -36.86 40.13
N LEU A 198 11.36 -36.06 40.65
CA LEU A 198 11.37 -35.64 42.06
C LEU A 198 10.19 -34.74 42.44
N GLU A 199 9.66 -33.93 41.53
CA GLU A 199 8.44 -33.14 41.78
C GLU A 199 7.24 -34.01 42.23
N GLN A 200 7.25 -35.29 41.88
CA GLN A 200 6.18 -36.25 42.21
C GLN A 200 6.57 -37.24 43.31
N SER A 201 7.81 -37.18 43.81
CA SER A 201 8.29 -38.07 44.84
C SER A 201 7.78 -37.67 46.22
N PHE A 202 7.39 -38.67 47.02
CA PHE A 202 7.01 -38.48 48.41
C PHE A 202 8.22 -38.10 49.29
N ASP A 203 9.40 -38.67 48.99
CA ASP A 203 10.66 -38.35 49.66
C ASP A 203 11.71 -38.04 48.59
N GLN A 204 11.77 -36.75 48.22
CA GLN A 204 12.60 -36.25 47.12
C GLN A 204 14.09 -36.46 47.38
N ALA A 205 14.51 -36.41 48.65
CA ALA A 205 15.91 -36.65 49.02
C ALA A 205 16.26 -38.14 48.91
N ALA A 206 15.40 -39.04 49.38
CA ALA A 206 15.64 -40.48 49.27
C ALA A 206 15.60 -40.98 47.82
N ASP A 207 14.64 -40.53 47.01
CA ASP A 207 14.57 -40.91 45.60
C ASP A 207 15.75 -40.34 44.79
N LEU A 208 16.21 -39.12 45.09
CA LEU A 208 17.42 -38.58 44.45
C LEU A 208 18.67 -39.35 44.86
N GLN A 209 18.81 -39.72 46.14
CA GLN A 209 19.93 -40.53 46.63
C GLN A 209 19.99 -41.87 45.89
N ASP A 210 18.86 -42.55 45.77
CA ASP A 210 18.78 -43.84 45.08
C ASP A 210 19.08 -43.72 43.57
N ILE A 211 18.66 -42.63 42.91
CA ILE A 211 19.05 -42.35 41.51
C ILE A 211 20.55 -42.13 41.38
N VAL A 212 21.16 -41.36 42.30
CA VAL A 212 22.61 -41.11 42.31
C VAL A 212 23.40 -42.38 42.55
N ASP A 213 22.95 -43.24 43.46
CA ASP A 213 23.63 -44.49 43.83
C ASP A 213 23.55 -45.54 42.71
N THR A 214 22.41 -45.62 42.02
CA THR A 214 22.18 -46.62 40.95
C THR A 214 22.72 -46.20 39.58
N THR A 215 23.00 -44.91 39.35
CA THR A 215 23.52 -44.41 38.08
C THR A 215 25.05 -44.55 37.99
N PRO A 216 25.64 -45.30 37.04
CA PRO A 216 27.09 -45.42 36.93
C PRO A 216 27.76 -44.19 36.27
N TYR A 217 29.04 -43.97 36.54
CA TYR A 217 29.84 -42.92 35.88
C TYR A 217 30.29 -43.35 34.48
N GLY A 218 30.41 -42.39 33.55
CA GLY A 218 30.94 -42.61 32.19
C GLY A 218 30.02 -43.36 31.23
N VAL A 219 28.75 -43.53 31.60
CA VAL A 219 27.72 -44.23 30.81
C VAL A 219 27.05 -43.26 29.83
N ASP A 220 26.66 -43.75 28.66
CA ASP A 220 25.99 -42.93 27.65
C ASP A 220 24.71 -42.28 28.20
N GLY A 221 24.42 -41.07 27.73
CA GLY A 221 23.23 -40.32 28.17
C GLY A 221 21.92 -41.06 27.88
N THR A 222 21.87 -41.86 26.82
CA THR A 222 20.69 -42.67 26.45
C THR A 222 20.47 -43.81 27.43
N GLU A 223 21.52 -44.53 27.81
CA GLU A 223 21.45 -45.62 28.79
C GLU A 223 21.02 -45.11 30.18
N LYS A 224 21.51 -43.93 30.58
CA LYS A 224 21.07 -43.27 31.83
C LYS A 224 19.59 -42.88 31.79
N LEU A 225 19.09 -42.46 30.62
CA LEU A 225 17.68 -42.12 30.42
C LEU A 225 16.79 -43.38 30.40
N ASP A 226 17.20 -44.43 29.71
CA ASP A 226 16.47 -45.69 29.62
C ASP A 226 16.30 -46.33 31.03
N ALA A 227 17.36 -46.36 31.84
CA ALA A 227 17.28 -46.81 33.23
C ALA A 227 16.31 -45.98 34.09
N LEU A 228 16.26 -44.66 33.87
CA LEU A 228 15.34 -43.76 34.55
C LEU A 228 13.89 -43.98 34.09
N TYR A 229 13.66 -44.16 32.78
CA TYR A 229 12.34 -44.47 32.23
C TYR A 229 11.84 -45.83 32.71
N GLU A 230 12.71 -46.84 32.79
CA GLU A 230 12.39 -48.15 33.35
C GLU A 230 12.01 -48.07 34.84
N ARG A 231 12.73 -47.28 35.63
CA ARG A 231 12.39 -47.00 37.04
C ARG A 231 11.00 -46.36 37.17
N ILE A 232 10.67 -45.40 36.30
CA ILE A 232 9.36 -44.73 36.31
C ILE A 232 8.26 -45.72 35.92
N SER A 233 8.45 -46.46 34.82
CA SER A 233 7.44 -47.39 34.30
C SER A 233 7.23 -48.59 35.23
N SER A 234 8.27 -49.15 35.83
CA SER A 234 8.17 -50.33 36.72
C SER A 234 7.37 -50.10 37.99
N LYS A 235 7.29 -48.86 38.48
CA LYS A 235 6.48 -48.48 39.67
C LYS A 235 4.97 -48.43 39.38
N LEU A 236 4.54 -48.55 38.12
CA LEU A 236 3.12 -48.53 37.73
C LEU A 236 2.42 -49.88 38.00
N ASN A 237 1.09 -49.87 38.12
CA ASN A 237 0.31 -51.04 38.55
C ASN A 237 -0.03 -52.00 37.40
N TRP A 238 0.98 -52.69 36.86
CA TRP A 238 0.83 -53.60 35.71
C TRP A 238 0.00 -54.87 35.97
N ALA A 239 -0.27 -55.20 37.23
CA ALA A 239 -1.12 -56.33 37.60
C ALA A 239 -2.62 -56.06 37.38
N ASP A 240 -3.01 -54.78 37.22
CA ASP A 240 -4.39 -54.40 36.93
C ASP A 240 -4.62 -54.32 35.42
N ASN A 241 -5.36 -55.29 34.87
CA ASN A 241 -5.69 -55.33 33.43
C ASN A 241 -6.39 -54.05 32.96
N ARG A 242 -7.21 -53.41 33.80
CA ARG A 242 -7.90 -52.15 33.42
C ARG A 242 -6.90 -51.01 33.28
N PHE A 243 -5.88 -50.96 34.14
CA PHE A 243 -4.79 -50.00 33.99
C PHE A 243 -4.01 -50.26 32.70
N THR A 244 -3.61 -51.51 32.45
CA THR A 244 -2.82 -51.89 31.27
C THR A 244 -3.55 -51.57 29.97
N GLU A 245 -4.85 -51.85 29.88
CA GLU A 245 -5.69 -51.48 28.72
C GLU A 245 -5.72 -49.96 28.49
N LYS A 246 -5.96 -49.16 29.54
CA LYS A 246 -6.04 -47.70 29.43
C LYS A 246 -4.67 -47.06 29.17
N TYR A 247 -3.60 -47.61 29.74
CA TYR A 247 -2.22 -47.21 29.45
C TYR A 247 -1.90 -47.43 27.97
N ARG A 248 -2.15 -48.64 27.45
CA ARG A 248 -1.90 -48.95 26.03
C ARG A 248 -2.70 -48.05 25.10
N ALA A 249 -3.96 -47.74 25.42
CA ALA A 249 -4.75 -46.82 24.61
C ALA A 249 -4.20 -45.39 24.62
N ILE A 250 -3.94 -44.82 25.81
CA ILE A 250 -3.58 -43.40 25.96
C ILE A 250 -2.12 -43.15 25.63
N VAL A 251 -1.19 -43.91 26.21
CA VAL A 251 0.25 -43.74 25.95
C VAL A 251 0.60 -44.25 24.56
N GLY A 252 -0.09 -45.30 24.08
CA GLY A 252 -0.02 -45.74 22.68
C GLY A 252 -0.41 -44.64 21.70
N ALA A 253 -1.49 -43.89 21.99
CA ALA A 253 -1.82 -42.71 21.19
C ALA A 253 -0.70 -41.66 21.24
N LEU A 254 -0.19 -41.32 22.42
CA LEU A 254 0.85 -40.29 22.57
C LEU A 254 2.16 -40.60 21.82
N VAL A 255 2.50 -41.88 21.63
CA VAL A 255 3.68 -42.28 20.85
C VAL A 255 3.41 -42.42 19.35
N THR A 256 2.15 -42.47 18.92
CA THR A 256 1.77 -42.77 17.53
C THR A 256 1.09 -41.60 16.81
N LEU A 257 0.52 -40.63 17.52
CA LEU A 257 -0.09 -39.45 16.91
C LEU A 257 0.95 -38.66 16.11
N GLU A 258 0.59 -38.29 14.88
CA GLU A 258 1.42 -37.48 13.97
C GLU A 258 1.51 -36.02 14.44
N GLU A 259 0.46 -35.55 15.11
CA GLU A 259 0.39 -34.25 15.77
C GLU A 259 -0.18 -34.39 17.18
N PRO A 260 0.41 -33.73 18.20
CA PRO A 260 -0.14 -33.70 19.55
C PRO A 260 -1.56 -33.12 19.58
N ILE A 261 -2.46 -33.79 20.30
CA ILE A 261 -3.85 -33.35 20.50
C ILE A 261 -4.14 -33.09 21.99
N SER A 262 -5.17 -32.29 22.29
CA SER A 262 -5.58 -32.03 23.66
C SER A 262 -6.21 -33.25 24.34
N ILE A 263 -6.39 -33.15 25.66
CA ILE A 263 -7.10 -34.17 26.44
C ILE A 263 -8.54 -34.35 25.90
N ILE A 264 -9.22 -33.25 25.57
CA ILE A 264 -10.57 -33.29 24.97
C ILE A 264 -10.51 -33.98 23.59
N GLY A 265 -9.54 -33.62 22.75
CA GLY A 265 -9.35 -34.22 21.43
C GLY A 265 -9.09 -35.72 21.49
N LEU A 266 -8.17 -36.16 22.36
CA LEU A 266 -7.86 -37.58 22.56
C LEU A 266 -9.06 -38.36 23.11
N THR A 267 -9.77 -37.77 24.08
CA THR A 267 -10.98 -38.37 24.64
C THR A 267 -12.05 -38.56 23.58
N ALA A 268 -12.27 -37.54 22.74
CA ALA A 268 -13.26 -37.61 21.67
C ALA A 268 -12.87 -38.65 20.60
N LEU A 269 -11.59 -38.75 20.22
CA LEU A 269 -11.10 -39.74 19.27
C LEU A 269 -11.26 -41.18 19.79
N TYR A 270 -10.96 -41.42 21.07
CA TYR A 270 -11.03 -42.74 21.70
C TYR A 270 -12.36 -43.03 22.42
N GLN A 271 -13.39 -42.21 22.21
CA GLN A 271 -14.68 -42.37 22.86
C GLN A 271 -15.32 -43.73 22.56
N ALA A 272 -15.16 -44.24 21.34
CA ALA A 272 -15.67 -45.55 20.91
C ALA A 272 -15.04 -46.73 21.66
N GLU A 273 -13.82 -46.57 22.19
CA GLU A 273 -13.11 -47.56 23.03
C GLU A 273 -13.38 -47.33 24.54
N GLY A 274 -14.35 -46.47 24.88
CA GLY A 274 -14.73 -46.17 26.26
C GLY A 274 -13.65 -45.44 27.05
N ILE A 275 -12.81 -44.63 26.39
CA ILE A 275 -11.90 -43.69 27.05
C ILE A 275 -12.69 -42.43 27.43
N THR A 276 -12.46 -41.93 28.64
CA THR A 276 -13.12 -40.71 29.16
C THR A 276 -12.04 -39.73 29.60
N THR A 277 -12.37 -38.45 29.72
CA THR A 277 -11.43 -37.41 30.20
C THR A 277 -10.79 -37.82 31.52
N SER A 278 -11.58 -38.40 32.44
CA SER A 278 -11.09 -38.89 33.73
C SER A 278 -10.04 -40.01 33.60
N HIS A 279 -10.19 -40.90 32.60
CA HIS A 279 -9.20 -41.94 32.31
C HIS A 279 -7.90 -41.31 31.81
N VAL A 280 -7.99 -40.31 30.92
CA VAL A 280 -6.82 -39.59 30.38
C VAL A 280 -6.09 -38.88 31.50
N HIS A 281 -6.76 -38.09 32.34
CA HIS A 281 -6.12 -37.45 33.51
C HIS A 281 -5.49 -38.47 34.45
N ARG A 282 -6.15 -39.61 34.70
CA ARG A 282 -5.60 -40.63 35.61
C ARG A 282 -4.31 -41.24 35.08
N ILE A 283 -4.24 -41.56 33.78
CA ILE A 283 -2.99 -42.08 33.18
C ILE A 283 -1.94 -40.97 33.08
N CYS A 284 -2.28 -39.78 32.58
CA CYS A 284 -1.34 -38.66 32.48
C CYS A 284 -0.77 -38.24 33.84
N ARG A 285 -1.54 -38.35 34.94
CA ARG A 285 -1.03 -38.15 36.31
C ARG A 285 0.04 -39.17 36.69
N LEU A 286 -0.13 -40.43 36.29
CA LEU A 286 0.82 -41.51 36.59
C LEU A 286 2.09 -41.41 35.75
N VAL A 287 2.00 -40.93 34.50
CA VAL A 287 3.15 -40.77 33.59
C VAL A 287 3.61 -39.31 33.48
N ARG A 288 3.25 -38.44 34.43
CA ARG A 288 3.46 -36.99 34.33
C ARG A 288 4.93 -36.61 34.14
N SER A 289 5.86 -37.37 34.74
CA SER A 289 7.30 -37.16 34.55
C SER A 289 7.79 -37.38 33.11
N LEU A 290 7.00 -38.10 32.30
CA LEU A 290 7.26 -38.36 30.88
C LEU A 290 6.56 -37.36 29.96
N LEU A 291 5.79 -36.40 30.49
CA LEU A 291 5.05 -35.40 29.75
C LEU A 291 5.69 -34.01 29.88
N GLN A 292 5.49 -33.17 28.86
CA GLN A 292 5.92 -31.77 28.87
C GLN A 292 4.83 -30.89 29.50
N ASP A 293 5.18 -30.19 30.58
CA ASP A 293 4.42 -29.10 31.21
C ASP A 293 2.95 -29.42 31.59
N TYR A 294 2.65 -30.69 31.84
CA TYR A 294 1.29 -31.17 32.17
C TYR A 294 0.72 -30.51 33.46
N ALA A 295 -0.42 -29.85 33.30
CA ALA A 295 -1.22 -29.22 34.34
C ALA A 295 -2.38 -30.14 34.77
N LEU A 296 -2.69 -30.13 36.07
CA LEU A 296 -3.56 -31.16 36.66
C LEU A 296 -5.06 -31.02 36.33
N ASP A 297 -5.49 -29.88 35.76
CA ASP A 297 -6.90 -29.49 35.55
C ASP A 297 -7.12 -28.64 34.27
N ASP A 298 -6.28 -28.80 33.24
CA ASP A 298 -6.49 -28.13 31.93
C ASP A 298 -6.85 -29.15 30.83
N ASP A 299 -8.14 -29.31 30.59
CA ASP A 299 -8.69 -30.22 29.58
C ASP A 299 -8.34 -29.82 28.14
N ARG A 300 -7.99 -28.55 27.91
CA ARG A 300 -7.60 -28.03 26.58
C ARG A 300 -6.09 -28.13 26.34
N GLN A 301 -5.32 -28.54 27.34
CA GLN A 301 -3.88 -28.69 27.20
C GLN A 301 -3.55 -29.78 26.17
N VAL A 302 -2.67 -29.43 25.23
CA VAL A 302 -2.10 -30.36 24.26
C VAL A 302 -1.12 -31.31 24.96
N LEU A 303 -1.35 -32.61 24.83
CA LEU A 303 -0.51 -33.62 25.47
C LEU A 303 0.76 -33.85 24.64
N ARG A 304 1.91 -33.52 25.22
CA ARG A 304 3.23 -33.72 24.59
C ARG A 304 4.12 -34.59 25.48
N LEU A 305 4.89 -35.47 24.85
CA LEU A 305 5.96 -36.19 25.54
C LEU A 305 7.05 -35.19 25.94
N ALA A 306 7.68 -35.43 27.09
CA ALA A 306 8.72 -34.56 27.63
C ALA A 306 9.90 -34.38 26.68
N HIS A 307 10.23 -35.42 25.92
CA HIS A 307 11.27 -35.44 24.90
C HIS A 307 11.11 -36.67 23.98
N ARG A 308 11.63 -36.59 22.76
CA ARG A 308 11.61 -37.68 21.76
C ARG A 308 12.19 -39.01 22.27
N SER A 309 13.20 -38.97 23.13
CA SER A 309 13.81 -40.17 23.74
C SER A 309 12.81 -41.04 24.51
N VAL A 310 11.74 -40.45 25.05
CA VAL A 310 10.66 -41.20 25.73
C VAL A 310 9.93 -42.10 24.74
N ARG A 311 9.59 -41.55 23.57
CA ARG A 311 8.93 -42.29 22.48
C ARG A 311 9.81 -43.44 22.01
N GLU A 312 11.07 -43.15 21.70
CA GLU A 312 12.03 -44.16 21.21
C GLU A 312 12.23 -45.28 22.24
N TYR A 313 12.32 -44.95 23.53
CA TYR A 313 12.38 -45.94 24.59
C TYR A 313 11.11 -46.82 24.61
N LEU A 314 9.92 -46.22 24.71
CA LEU A 314 8.65 -46.97 24.84
C LEU A 314 8.32 -47.84 23.61
N VAL A 315 8.81 -47.46 22.43
CA VAL A 315 8.54 -48.19 21.17
C VAL A 315 9.60 -49.27 20.91
N GLU A 316 10.89 -48.94 21.05
CA GLU A 316 11.97 -49.79 20.54
C GLU A 316 12.69 -50.56 21.65
N ARG A 317 12.92 -49.93 22.81
CA ARG A 317 13.90 -50.41 23.80
C ARG A 317 13.28 -50.95 25.09
N ALA A 318 12.16 -50.40 25.55
CA ALA A 318 11.50 -50.76 26.80
C ALA A 318 11.14 -52.26 26.86
N PRO A 319 11.22 -52.95 28.01
CA PRO A 319 10.74 -54.32 28.13
C PRO A 319 9.21 -54.40 28.21
N GLU A 320 8.64 -55.58 27.94
CA GLU A 320 7.23 -55.88 28.25
C GLU A 320 6.99 -55.82 29.77
N PRO A 321 5.85 -55.28 30.26
CA PRO A 321 4.65 -54.86 29.53
C PRO A 321 4.62 -53.38 29.10
N TYR A 322 5.73 -52.65 29.24
CA TYR A 322 5.78 -51.19 29.02
C TYR A 322 5.86 -50.81 27.53
N ARG A 323 6.41 -51.73 26.73
CA ARG A 323 6.63 -51.58 25.29
C ARG A 323 5.31 -51.44 24.54
N LEU A 324 5.29 -50.55 23.55
CA LEU A 324 4.11 -50.24 22.73
C LEU A 324 4.37 -50.60 21.27
N ASP A 325 3.44 -51.34 20.66
CA ASP A 325 3.47 -51.64 19.24
C ASP A 325 2.86 -50.46 18.44
N VAL A 326 3.72 -49.68 17.81
CA VAL A 326 3.32 -48.52 17.00
C VAL A 326 2.42 -48.92 15.84
N GLN A 327 2.60 -50.10 15.25
CA GLN A 327 1.80 -50.55 14.11
C GLN A 327 0.36 -50.88 14.53
N GLU A 328 0.18 -51.53 15.68
CA GLU A 328 -1.15 -51.77 16.27
C GLU A 328 -1.87 -50.45 16.57
N HIS A 329 -1.13 -49.44 17.05
CA HIS A 329 -1.70 -48.13 17.35
C HIS A 329 -2.01 -47.32 16.08
N HIS A 330 -1.23 -47.38 15.00
CA HIS A 330 -1.62 -46.76 13.72
C HIS A 330 -2.93 -47.37 13.20
N LEU A 331 -3.09 -48.70 13.32
CA LEU A 331 -4.32 -49.39 12.93
C LEU A 331 -5.52 -48.92 13.76
N THR A 332 -5.34 -48.83 15.08
CA THR A 332 -6.37 -48.36 16.01
C THR A 332 -6.78 -46.91 15.70
N ILE A 333 -5.81 -46.01 15.53
CA ILE A 333 -6.07 -44.60 15.22
C ILE A 333 -6.73 -44.45 13.85
N ALA A 334 -6.31 -45.22 12.84
CA ALA A 334 -6.96 -45.21 11.52
C ALA A 334 -8.45 -45.56 11.63
N ARG A 335 -8.78 -46.66 12.33
CA ARG A 335 -10.17 -47.08 12.54
C ARG A 335 -10.98 -46.04 13.31
N LEU A 336 -10.44 -45.51 14.40
CA LEU A 336 -11.11 -44.48 15.20
C LEU A 336 -11.32 -43.18 14.42
N SER A 337 -10.36 -42.80 13.56
CA SER A 337 -10.47 -41.64 12.69
C SER A 337 -11.56 -41.82 11.63
N LEU A 338 -11.66 -43.02 11.02
CA LEU A 338 -12.75 -43.34 10.07
C LEU A 338 -14.12 -43.29 10.76
N LEU A 339 -14.22 -43.87 11.97
CA LEU A 339 -15.45 -43.84 12.77
C LEU A 339 -15.86 -42.41 13.12
N ALA A 340 -14.90 -41.58 13.57
CA ALA A 340 -15.14 -40.18 13.91
C ALA A 340 -15.61 -39.38 12.69
N ILE A 341 -14.96 -39.55 11.53
CA ILE A 341 -15.39 -38.92 10.27
C ILE A 341 -16.82 -39.35 9.95
N ASN A 342 -17.14 -40.65 10.00
CA ASN A 342 -18.46 -41.14 9.63
C ASN A 342 -19.58 -40.72 10.60
N SER A 343 -19.31 -40.67 11.91
CA SER A 343 -20.33 -40.31 12.90
C SER A 343 -20.51 -38.80 13.03
N ASP A 344 -19.43 -38.04 12.95
CA ASP A 344 -19.39 -36.65 13.40
C ASP A 344 -19.19 -35.64 12.27
N LEU A 345 -18.68 -36.04 11.09
CA LEU A 345 -18.54 -35.17 9.91
C LEU A 345 -19.85 -35.11 9.11
N LYS A 346 -20.92 -34.61 9.74
CA LYS A 346 -22.25 -34.44 9.12
C LYS A 346 -22.71 -32.99 9.19
N ARG A 347 -23.56 -32.63 8.22
CA ARG A 347 -24.27 -31.34 8.17
C ARG A 347 -25.06 -31.16 9.48
N GLY A 348 -24.66 -30.16 10.28
CA GLY A 348 -25.23 -29.87 11.61
C GLY A 348 -24.26 -29.92 12.78
N LYS A 349 -23.14 -30.68 12.69
CA LYS A 349 -22.03 -30.62 13.67
C LYS A 349 -20.90 -29.69 13.22
N VAL A 350 -20.70 -29.55 11.91
CA VAL A 350 -19.91 -28.50 11.28
C VAL A 350 -20.87 -27.71 10.40
N SER A 351 -21.17 -26.46 10.77
CA SER A 351 -22.24 -25.66 10.15
C SER A 351 -21.97 -25.31 8.69
N ASP A 352 -20.69 -25.20 8.33
CA ASP A 352 -20.26 -24.64 7.06
C ASP A 352 -20.09 -25.70 5.96
N LEU A 353 -20.40 -26.98 6.24
CA LEU A 353 -20.41 -28.05 5.24
C LEU A 353 -21.76 -28.13 4.48
N GLY A 354 -21.75 -28.79 3.32
CA GLY A 354 -22.90 -28.95 2.43
C GLY A 354 -23.01 -27.86 1.37
N TYR A 355 -21.95 -27.10 1.11
CA TYR A 355 -21.92 -26.08 0.05
C TYR A 355 -21.72 -26.68 -1.35
N THR A 356 -21.44 -27.98 -1.45
CA THR A 356 -21.53 -28.73 -2.71
C THR A 356 -22.90 -29.42 -2.91
N ASP A 357 -23.82 -29.32 -1.94
CA ASP A 357 -25.20 -29.77 -2.07
C ASP A 357 -26.06 -28.75 -2.85
N GLY A 358 -27.12 -29.24 -3.51
CA GLY A 358 -28.18 -28.39 -4.07
C GLY A 358 -28.40 -28.60 -5.55
N GLU A 359 -29.20 -27.71 -6.15
CA GLU A 359 -29.32 -27.63 -7.60
C GLU A 359 -28.12 -26.86 -8.16
N TRP A 360 -27.55 -27.37 -9.26
CA TRP A 360 -26.31 -26.84 -9.84
C TRP A 360 -26.50 -26.46 -11.32
N PRO A 361 -25.57 -25.69 -11.92
CA PRO A 361 -25.75 -25.08 -13.24
C PRO A 361 -26.04 -26.04 -14.42
N TRP A 362 -25.81 -27.35 -14.27
CA TRP A 362 -26.18 -28.38 -15.25
C TRP A 362 -27.68 -28.77 -15.24
N GLN A 363 -28.48 -28.17 -14.36
CA GLN A 363 -29.94 -28.34 -14.31
C GLN A 363 -30.69 -27.17 -14.99
N GLY A 364 -29.95 -26.27 -15.68
CA GLY A 364 -30.51 -25.32 -16.65
C GLY A 364 -31.20 -24.07 -16.07
N ARG A 365 -31.14 -23.84 -14.75
CA ARG A 365 -31.80 -22.69 -14.10
C ARG A 365 -30.89 -21.76 -13.29
N ILE A 366 -29.62 -22.12 -13.11
CA ILE A 366 -28.72 -21.43 -12.18
C ILE A 366 -27.52 -20.87 -12.94
N SER A 367 -27.27 -19.56 -12.73
CA SER A 367 -26.16 -18.83 -13.30
C SER A 367 -24.80 -19.38 -12.82
N ALA A 368 -23.73 -19.22 -13.63
CA ALA A 368 -22.36 -19.56 -13.22
C ALA A 368 -21.90 -18.78 -11.97
N TRP A 369 -22.57 -17.67 -11.63
CA TRP A 369 -22.24 -16.81 -10.49
C TRP A 369 -22.74 -17.35 -9.14
N ALA A 370 -23.79 -18.18 -9.16
CA ALA A 370 -24.42 -18.77 -7.98
C ALA A 370 -23.65 -19.96 -7.37
N VAL A 371 -22.44 -20.26 -7.87
CA VAL A 371 -21.53 -21.26 -7.28
C VAL A 371 -21.14 -20.82 -5.86
N PRO A 372 -21.32 -21.64 -4.82
CA PRO A 372 -20.96 -21.27 -3.46
C PRO A 372 -19.46 -20.99 -3.29
N ASN A 373 -19.11 -20.07 -2.38
CA ASN A 373 -17.72 -19.86 -1.97
C ASN A 373 -17.27 -21.01 -1.05
N ILE A 374 -15.98 -21.38 -1.12
CA ILE A 374 -15.40 -22.33 -0.17
C ILE A 374 -15.23 -21.61 1.18
N PRO A 375 -15.90 -22.06 2.26
CA PRO A 375 -15.73 -21.49 3.58
C PRO A 375 -14.32 -21.81 4.10
N LEU A 376 -13.68 -20.84 4.76
CA LEU A 376 -12.40 -21.07 5.40
C LEU A 376 -12.65 -21.67 6.79
N LEU A 377 -12.27 -22.94 6.97
CA LEU A 377 -12.35 -23.60 8.28
C LEU A 377 -10.98 -23.58 8.97
N THR A 378 -10.92 -22.93 10.13
CA THR A 378 -9.76 -22.93 11.00
C THR A 378 -9.82 -24.09 12.00
N LYS A 379 -8.68 -24.43 12.61
CA LYS A 379 -8.58 -25.49 13.64
C LYS A 379 -9.53 -25.29 14.82
N GLU A 380 -9.93 -24.04 15.10
CA GLU A 380 -10.86 -23.70 16.18
C GLU A 380 -12.33 -23.94 15.82
N GLY A 381 -12.68 -23.92 14.53
CA GLY A 381 -14.04 -24.10 14.03
C GLY A 381 -14.45 -25.56 13.82
N VAL A 382 -13.52 -26.50 13.95
CA VAL A 382 -13.75 -27.94 13.74
C VAL A 382 -13.35 -28.69 15.01
N PRO A 383 -14.16 -29.65 15.52
CA PRO A 383 -13.77 -30.49 16.64
C PRO A 383 -12.40 -31.13 16.41
N GLU A 384 -11.53 -31.08 17.43
CA GLU A 384 -10.10 -31.42 17.27
C GLU A 384 -9.87 -32.85 16.75
N GLN A 385 -10.69 -33.82 17.16
CA GLN A 385 -10.61 -35.19 16.66
C GLN A 385 -10.94 -35.28 15.15
N LEU A 386 -11.87 -34.46 14.66
CA LEU A 386 -12.22 -34.41 13.23
C LEU A 386 -11.14 -33.70 12.43
N TRP A 387 -10.58 -32.61 12.98
CA TRP A 387 -9.44 -31.94 12.40
C TRP A 387 -8.27 -32.91 12.23
N TYR A 388 -7.85 -33.56 13.32
CA TYR A 388 -6.78 -34.56 13.31
C TYR A 388 -7.06 -35.69 12.30
N SER A 389 -8.25 -36.29 12.37
CA SER A 389 -8.65 -37.40 11.50
C SER A 389 -8.57 -36.98 10.03
N SER A 390 -9.09 -35.82 9.66
CA SER A 390 -9.07 -35.35 8.26
C SER A 390 -7.65 -35.13 7.72
N GLN A 391 -6.71 -34.71 8.55
CA GLN A 391 -5.34 -34.37 8.13
C GLN A 391 -4.43 -35.60 8.06
N HIS A 392 -4.56 -36.54 8.99
CA HIS A 392 -3.55 -37.58 9.25
C HIS A 392 -4.00 -39.01 8.95
N ILE A 393 -5.28 -39.24 8.64
CA ILE A 393 -5.81 -40.60 8.40
C ILE A 393 -5.07 -41.36 7.29
N GLY A 394 -4.65 -40.67 6.23
CA GLY A 394 -3.87 -41.27 5.15
C GLY A 394 -2.49 -41.77 5.61
N ALA A 395 -1.85 -41.08 6.56
CA ALA A 395 -0.57 -41.51 7.13
C ALA A 395 -0.75 -42.81 7.94
N HIS A 396 -1.76 -42.85 8.80
CA HIS A 396 -2.07 -44.06 9.58
C HIS A 396 -2.45 -45.24 8.69
N ILE A 397 -3.29 -45.04 7.67
CA ILE A 397 -3.65 -46.12 6.71
C ILE A 397 -2.40 -46.63 5.97
N ARG A 398 -1.51 -45.75 5.50
CA ARG A 398 -0.27 -46.17 4.84
C ARG A 398 0.66 -46.94 5.78
N ALA A 399 0.80 -46.50 7.04
CA ALA A 399 1.58 -47.23 8.03
C ALA A 399 1.07 -48.67 8.22
N THR A 400 -0.26 -48.87 8.17
CA THR A 400 -0.88 -50.20 8.33
C THR A 400 -0.76 -51.14 7.13
N SER A 401 -0.37 -50.64 5.96
CA SER A 401 -0.30 -51.42 4.71
C SER A 401 0.72 -52.57 4.73
N GLN A 402 1.58 -52.62 5.74
CA GLN A 402 2.59 -53.68 5.96
C GLN A 402 2.07 -54.85 6.81
N LEU A 403 0.88 -54.74 7.41
CA LEU A 403 0.31 -55.79 8.26
C LEU A 403 -0.41 -56.83 7.43
N SER A 404 0.21 -58.01 7.30
CA SER A 404 -0.45 -59.21 6.81
C SER A 404 -0.93 -60.03 8.00
N THR A 405 -2.20 -59.87 8.42
CA THR A 405 -3.07 -60.87 9.10
C THR A 405 -4.07 -60.22 10.08
N GLY A 406 -5.35 -60.61 10.03
CA GLY A 406 -6.32 -60.44 11.14
C GLY A 406 -7.72 -59.91 10.78
N HIS A 407 -8.70 -60.19 11.66
CA HIS A 407 -10.10 -59.73 11.61
C HIS A 407 -10.24 -58.19 11.64
N ILE A 408 -9.26 -57.51 12.25
CA ILE A 408 -9.20 -56.04 12.35
C ILE A 408 -8.92 -55.42 10.98
N HIS A 409 -8.11 -56.07 10.13
CA HIS A 409 -7.86 -55.61 8.75
C HIS A 409 -9.14 -55.67 7.90
N SER A 410 -9.97 -56.73 8.04
CA SER A 410 -11.25 -56.82 7.34
C SER A 410 -12.27 -55.76 7.78
N GLN A 411 -12.23 -55.34 9.05
CA GLN A 411 -13.09 -54.28 9.56
C GLN A 411 -12.65 -52.90 9.03
N LEU A 412 -11.34 -52.64 8.99
CA LEU A 412 -10.78 -51.45 8.34
C LEU A 412 -11.16 -51.39 6.85
N THR A 413 -11.11 -52.51 6.12
CA THR A 413 -11.55 -52.55 4.70
C THR A 413 -13.03 -52.17 4.55
N SER A 414 -13.89 -52.62 5.47
CA SER A 414 -15.32 -52.24 5.49
C SER A 414 -15.52 -50.75 5.80
N ASP A 415 -14.78 -50.20 6.77
CA ASP A 415 -14.87 -48.80 7.17
C ASP A 415 -14.33 -47.87 6.06
N VAL A 416 -13.27 -48.29 5.36
CA VAL A 416 -12.72 -47.61 4.18
C VAL A 416 -13.72 -47.59 3.02
N ALA A 417 -14.50 -48.66 2.82
CA ALA A 417 -15.54 -48.69 1.80
C ALA A 417 -16.66 -47.66 2.04
N MET A 418 -16.85 -47.18 3.28
CA MET A 418 -17.79 -46.10 3.58
C MET A 418 -17.33 -44.75 3.04
N LEU A 419 -16.03 -44.44 3.12
CA LEU A 419 -15.46 -43.21 2.54
C LEU A 419 -15.67 -43.12 1.02
N VAL A 420 -15.68 -44.27 0.34
CA VAL A 420 -15.90 -44.34 -1.11
C VAL A 420 -17.38 -44.12 -1.46
N ARG A 421 -18.32 -44.39 -0.54
CA ARG A 421 -19.76 -44.23 -0.77
C ARG A 421 -20.23 -42.78 -0.67
N ASP A 422 -19.66 -42.01 0.25
CA ASP A 422 -19.98 -40.60 0.43
C ASP A 422 -18.71 -39.78 0.68
N PRO A 423 -17.98 -39.41 -0.39
CA PRO A 423 -16.75 -38.63 -0.26
C PRO A 423 -17.00 -37.17 0.12
N ARG A 424 -18.25 -36.68 0.05
CA ARG A 424 -18.58 -35.25 0.06
C ARG A 424 -18.10 -34.52 1.31
N PRO A 425 -18.40 -34.98 2.55
CA PRO A 425 -18.06 -34.20 3.73
C PRO A 425 -16.54 -34.07 3.92
N LEU A 426 -15.79 -35.12 3.60
CA LEU A 426 -14.33 -35.13 3.72
C LEU A 426 -13.67 -34.31 2.60
N LEU A 427 -14.22 -34.35 1.38
CA LEU A 427 -13.76 -33.51 0.28
C LEU A 427 -13.99 -32.03 0.58
N GLU A 428 -15.17 -31.65 1.07
CA GLU A 428 -15.50 -30.28 1.48
C GLU A 428 -14.62 -29.80 2.63
N LEU A 429 -14.42 -30.63 3.65
CA LEU A 429 -13.51 -30.29 4.76
C LEU A 429 -12.07 -30.11 4.24
N SER A 430 -11.58 -30.98 3.36
CA SER A 430 -10.24 -30.87 2.78
C SER A 430 -10.08 -29.61 1.93
N ALA A 431 -11.12 -29.23 1.18
CA ALA A 431 -11.16 -27.98 0.45
C ALA A 431 -11.17 -26.78 1.41
N SER A 432 -12.00 -26.79 2.43
CA SER A 432 -12.16 -25.71 3.41
C SER A 432 -10.94 -25.50 4.31
N THR A 433 -10.13 -26.55 4.50
CA THR A 433 -8.87 -26.52 5.27
C THR A 433 -7.63 -26.26 4.40
N GLY A 434 -7.78 -26.22 3.07
CA GLY A 434 -6.77 -25.73 2.14
C GLY A 434 -5.91 -26.79 1.43
N ASP A 435 -6.23 -28.08 1.49
CA ASP A 435 -5.48 -29.10 0.73
C ASP A 435 -6.33 -30.30 0.32
N VAL A 436 -6.93 -30.25 -0.87
CA VAL A 436 -7.76 -31.33 -1.44
C VAL A 436 -6.92 -32.53 -1.91
N ARG A 437 -5.62 -32.33 -2.15
CA ARG A 437 -4.73 -33.37 -2.70
C ARG A 437 -4.59 -34.56 -1.77
N LYS A 438 -4.54 -34.31 -0.45
CA LYS A 438 -4.49 -35.37 0.57
C LYS A 438 -5.70 -36.30 0.46
N PHE A 439 -6.88 -35.72 0.29
CA PHE A 439 -8.11 -36.47 0.08
C PHE A 439 -8.08 -37.26 -1.23
N LEU A 440 -7.67 -36.66 -2.35
CA LEU A 440 -7.66 -37.36 -3.64
C LEU A 440 -6.69 -38.54 -3.65
N LEU A 441 -5.52 -38.41 -3.01
CA LEU A 441 -4.58 -39.52 -2.84
C LEU A 441 -5.22 -40.66 -2.05
N LEU A 442 -5.84 -40.34 -0.91
CA LEU A 442 -6.56 -41.31 -0.11
C LEU A 442 -7.67 -41.99 -0.93
N TRP A 443 -8.52 -41.21 -1.60
CA TRP A 443 -9.62 -41.72 -2.41
C TRP A 443 -9.15 -42.66 -3.54
N LYS A 444 -8.02 -42.35 -4.20
CA LYS A 444 -7.43 -43.23 -5.23
C LYS A 444 -6.92 -44.54 -4.65
N GLU A 445 -6.32 -44.51 -3.47
CA GLU A 445 -5.83 -45.71 -2.79
C GLU A 445 -7.00 -46.61 -2.36
N THR A 446 -8.05 -46.01 -1.77
CA THR A 446 -9.19 -46.74 -1.23
C THR A 446 -10.16 -47.24 -2.32
N SER A 447 -10.36 -46.47 -3.40
CA SER A 447 -11.23 -46.87 -4.51
C SER A 447 -10.71 -48.08 -5.29
N LYS A 448 -9.38 -48.26 -5.39
CA LYS A 448 -8.77 -49.45 -5.99
C LYS A 448 -9.03 -50.72 -5.19
N GLN A 449 -9.11 -50.62 -3.86
CA GLN A 449 -9.32 -51.76 -2.97
C GLN A 449 -10.79 -52.20 -2.90
N ALA A 450 -11.74 -51.30 -3.20
CA ALA A 450 -13.16 -51.52 -2.99
C ALA A 450 -13.88 -52.39 -4.05
N ASN A 451 -13.17 -53.03 -5.01
CA ASN A 451 -13.72 -53.86 -6.10
C ASN A 451 -15.01 -53.29 -6.73
N ALA A 452 -14.82 -52.41 -7.72
CA ALA A 452 -15.84 -51.62 -8.41
C ALA A 452 -16.81 -52.43 -9.29
N GLU A 453 -17.64 -53.32 -8.71
CA GLU A 453 -18.58 -54.14 -9.48
C GLU A 453 -20.08 -53.89 -9.23
N ASN A 454 -20.53 -52.87 -8.49
CA ASN A 454 -21.99 -52.71 -8.31
C ASN A 454 -22.51 -51.32 -7.90
N ILE A 455 -22.14 -50.22 -8.59
CA ILE A 455 -22.50 -48.89 -8.08
C ILE A 455 -22.73 -47.77 -9.11
N THR A 456 -23.50 -47.98 -10.18
CA THR A 456 -23.84 -46.90 -11.13
C THR A 456 -24.43 -45.64 -10.44
N PRO A 457 -25.39 -45.75 -9.49
CA PRO A 457 -25.97 -44.57 -8.83
C PRO A 457 -24.98 -43.79 -7.94
N VAL A 458 -24.17 -44.48 -7.12
CA VAL A 458 -23.20 -43.82 -6.24
C VAL A 458 -22.02 -43.26 -7.04
N ALA A 459 -21.62 -43.92 -8.12
CA ALA A 459 -20.59 -43.41 -9.01
C ALA A 459 -21.03 -42.09 -9.69
N ILE A 460 -22.30 -41.98 -10.11
CA ILE A 460 -22.86 -40.73 -10.64
C ILE A 460 -22.86 -39.63 -9.57
N GLU A 461 -23.31 -39.94 -8.35
CA GLU A 461 -23.32 -38.95 -7.26
C GLU A 461 -21.91 -38.50 -6.84
N THR A 462 -20.94 -39.42 -6.85
CA THR A 462 -19.52 -39.14 -6.62
C THR A 462 -18.98 -38.21 -7.71
N ALA A 463 -19.26 -38.50 -8.98
CA ALA A 463 -18.82 -37.68 -10.11
C ALA A 463 -19.43 -36.26 -10.06
N ARG A 464 -20.71 -36.13 -9.67
CA ARG A 464 -21.38 -34.84 -9.43
C ARG A 464 -20.73 -34.06 -8.29
N THR A 465 -20.39 -34.74 -7.21
CA THR A 465 -19.72 -34.13 -6.05
C THR A 465 -18.33 -33.59 -6.45
N PHE A 466 -17.57 -34.35 -7.23
CA PHE A 466 -16.29 -33.88 -7.77
C PHE A 466 -16.46 -32.70 -8.74
N HIS A 467 -17.45 -32.75 -9.62
CA HIS A 467 -17.75 -31.64 -10.51
C HIS A 467 -18.09 -30.35 -9.72
N ALA A 468 -18.99 -30.43 -8.75
CA ALA A 468 -19.37 -29.30 -7.89
C ALA A 468 -18.15 -28.72 -7.15
N MET A 469 -17.31 -29.60 -6.60
CA MET A 469 -16.09 -29.18 -5.93
C MET A 469 -15.09 -28.52 -6.88
N ALA A 470 -14.92 -29.04 -8.10
CA ALA A 470 -14.06 -28.45 -9.11
C ALA A 470 -14.52 -27.04 -9.50
N MET A 471 -15.85 -26.80 -9.58
CA MET A 471 -16.41 -25.46 -9.78
C MET A 471 -16.09 -24.52 -8.62
N CYS A 472 -16.29 -24.95 -7.37
CA CYS A 472 -15.93 -24.17 -6.18
C CYS A 472 -14.45 -23.81 -6.14
N LEU A 473 -13.57 -24.78 -6.45
CA LEU A 473 -12.12 -24.57 -6.47
C LEU A 473 -11.68 -23.64 -7.59
N LEU A 474 -12.30 -23.74 -8.78
CA LEU A 474 -12.05 -22.82 -9.89
C LEU A 474 -12.48 -21.39 -9.54
N LYS A 475 -13.65 -21.21 -8.91
CA LYS A 475 -14.12 -19.90 -8.41
C LYS A 475 -13.19 -19.32 -7.35
N ALA A 476 -12.59 -20.16 -6.51
CA ALA A 476 -11.59 -19.76 -5.52
C ALA A 476 -10.17 -19.56 -6.11
N SER A 477 -10.00 -19.59 -7.44
CA SER A 477 -8.72 -19.51 -8.14
C SER A 477 -7.71 -20.61 -7.75
N ARG A 478 -8.17 -21.76 -7.23
CA ARG A 478 -7.35 -22.92 -6.89
C ARG A 478 -7.26 -23.89 -8.07
N CYS A 479 -6.84 -23.39 -9.23
CA CYS A 479 -6.85 -24.11 -10.50
C CYS A 479 -6.09 -25.46 -10.47
N PRO A 480 -4.93 -25.61 -9.82
CA PRO A 480 -4.24 -26.90 -9.75
C PRO A 480 -5.06 -28.00 -9.04
N GLU A 481 -5.76 -27.65 -7.96
CA GLU A 481 -6.62 -28.57 -7.23
C GLU A 481 -7.90 -28.85 -8.01
N ALA A 482 -8.51 -27.81 -8.60
CA ALA A 482 -9.68 -27.94 -9.48
C ALA A 482 -9.40 -28.89 -10.66
N CYS A 483 -8.21 -28.79 -11.26
CA CYS A 483 -7.77 -29.66 -12.35
C CYS A 483 -7.77 -31.13 -11.95
N LEU A 484 -7.20 -31.46 -10.78
CA LEU A 484 -7.13 -32.83 -10.28
C LEU A 484 -8.53 -33.38 -9.97
N VAL A 485 -9.38 -32.60 -9.31
CA VAL A 485 -10.76 -33.02 -8.99
C VAL A 485 -11.60 -33.20 -10.25
N ALA A 486 -11.50 -32.27 -11.22
CA ALA A 486 -12.22 -32.34 -12.49
C ALA A 486 -11.79 -33.57 -13.31
N GLN A 487 -10.50 -33.90 -13.31
CA GLN A 487 -10.00 -35.11 -13.96
C GLN A 487 -10.65 -36.38 -13.38
N GLU A 488 -10.76 -36.49 -12.06
CA GLU A 488 -11.43 -37.65 -11.44
C GLU A 488 -12.92 -37.71 -11.79
N ALA A 489 -13.61 -36.56 -11.85
CA ALA A 489 -15.00 -36.50 -12.30
C ALA A 489 -15.16 -37.04 -13.73
N ILE A 490 -14.28 -36.60 -14.66
CA ILE A 490 -14.28 -37.05 -16.06
C ILE A 490 -14.01 -38.54 -16.17
N GLU A 491 -13.03 -39.07 -15.43
CA GLU A 491 -12.72 -40.50 -15.42
C GLU A 491 -13.91 -41.34 -14.93
N LEU A 492 -14.62 -40.88 -13.89
CA LEU A 492 -15.84 -41.54 -13.41
C LEU A 492 -16.96 -41.49 -14.45
N TYR A 493 -17.25 -40.34 -15.04
CA TYR A 493 -18.27 -40.22 -16.09
C TYR A 493 -17.97 -41.08 -17.31
N ARG A 494 -16.70 -41.15 -17.74
CA ARG A 494 -16.27 -42.05 -18.84
C ARG A 494 -16.48 -43.52 -18.49
N ARG A 495 -16.16 -43.95 -17.26
CA ARG A 495 -16.42 -45.33 -16.79
C ARG A 495 -17.92 -45.63 -16.75
N ILE A 496 -18.75 -44.69 -16.30
CA ILE A 496 -20.21 -44.84 -16.27
C ILE A 496 -20.76 -45.00 -17.70
N GLN A 497 -20.32 -44.16 -18.63
CA GLN A 497 -20.74 -44.23 -20.03
C GLN A 497 -20.31 -45.53 -20.73
N LEU A 498 -19.13 -46.06 -20.39
CA LEU A 498 -18.67 -47.37 -20.87
C LEU A 498 -19.50 -48.53 -20.30
N ALA A 499 -19.90 -48.44 -19.04
CA ALA A 499 -20.69 -49.47 -18.36
C ALA A 499 -22.14 -49.53 -18.85
N ASP A 500 -22.74 -48.38 -19.18
CA ASP A 500 -24.09 -48.30 -19.76
C ASP A 500 -24.18 -47.19 -20.81
N PRO A 501 -23.99 -47.53 -22.11
CA PRO A 501 -24.07 -46.57 -23.21
C PRO A 501 -25.48 -45.98 -23.45
N ALA A 502 -26.52 -46.57 -22.86
CA ALA A 502 -27.92 -46.15 -23.00
C ALA A 502 -28.35 -45.13 -21.93
N LEU A 503 -27.44 -44.75 -21.01
CA LEU A 503 -27.73 -43.78 -19.95
C LEU A 503 -28.13 -42.40 -20.49
N ASP A 504 -28.95 -41.71 -19.70
CA ASP A 504 -29.66 -40.45 -20.00
C ASP A 504 -28.77 -39.30 -20.53
N GLY A 505 -29.38 -38.42 -21.33
CA GLY A 505 -28.75 -37.20 -21.85
C GLY A 505 -28.22 -36.26 -20.75
N GLY A 506 -28.77 -36.34 -19.53
CA GLY A 506 -28.24 -35.62 -18.36
C GLY A 506 -26.77 -35.93 -18.04
N VAL A 507 -26.34 -37.21 -18.09
CA VAL A 507 -24.96 -37.59 -17.76
C VAL A 507 -23.97 -37.15 -18.83
N LYS A 508 -24.37 -37.16 -20.11
CA LYS A 508 -23.55 -36.61 -21.19
C LYS A 508 -23.39 -35.08 -21.04
N ALA A 509 -24.42 -34.37 -20.60
CA ALA A 509 -24.32 -32.93 -20.31
C ALA A 509 -23.36 -32.66 -19.12
N GLU A 510 -23.45 -33.47 -18.05
CA GLU A 510 -22.55 -33.39 -16.89
C GLU A 510 -21.08 -33.66 -17.27
N LEU A 511 -20.83 -34.62 -18.17
CA LEU A 511 -19.49 -34.87 -18.74
C LEU A 511 -18.97 -33.68 -19.53
N ALA A 512 -19.79 -33.11 -20.44
CA ALA A 512 -19.38 -31.95 -21.25
C ALA A 512 -19.02 -30.73 -20.39
N LEU A 513 -19.77 -30.47 -19.32
CA LEU A 513 -19.45 -29.39 -18.38
C LEU A 513 -18.20 -29.70 -17.54
N SER A 514 -17.96 -30.97 -17.19
CA SER A 514 -16.71 -31.36 -16.50
C SER A 514 -15.49 -31.16 -17.39
N LEU A 515 -15.60 -31.49 -18.68
CA LEU A 515 -14.58 -31.19 -19.70
C LEU A 515 -14.35 -29.69 -19.86
N GLN A 516 -15.42 -28.87 -19.83
CA GLN A 516 -15.31 -27.41 -19.86
C GLN A 516 -14.47 -26.87 -18.68
N ILE A 517 -14.76 -27.31 -17.45
CA ILE A 517 -14.01 -26.89 -16.25
C ILE A 517 -12.56 -27.33 -16.36
N PHE A 518 -12.32 -28.56 -16.81
CA PHE A 518 -10.98 -29.09 -16.99
C PHE A 518 -10.19 -28.28 -18.03
N ALA A 519 -10.81 -27.89 -19.14
CA ALA A 519 -10.20 -27.01 -20.14
C ALA A 519 -9.85 -25.62 -19.58
N LEU A 520 -10.69 -25.02 -18.73
CA LEU A 520 -10.37 -23.76 -18.04
C LEU A 520 -9.18 -23.92 -17.08
N CYS A 521 -9.11 -25.04 -16.38
CA CYS A 521 -7.98 -25.37 -15.49
C CYS A 521 -6.67 -25.56 -16.28
N LEU A 522 -6.71 -26.32 -17.38
CA LEU A 522 -5.57 -26.53 -18.27
C LEU A 522 -5.11 -25.22 -18.92
N SER A 523 -6.04 -24.35 -19.29
CA SER A 523 -5.74 -23.02 -19.81
C SER A 523 -5.01 -22.15 -18.80
N SER A 524 -5.41 -22.23 -17.52
CA SER A 524 -4.71 -21.56 -16.42
C SER A 524 -3.28 -22.09 -16.25
N ALA A 525 -3.08 -23.40 -16.43
CA ALA A 525 -1.76 -24.06 -16.45
C ALA A 525 -0.99 -23.89 -17.78
N ASN A 526 -1.46 -23.04 -18.69
CA ASN A 526 -0.88 -22.76 -20.01
C ASN A 526 -0.78 -24.00 -20.95
N ARG A 527 -1.56 -25.04 -20.71
CA ARG A 527 -1.71 -26.23 -21.59
C ARG A 527 -2.83 -26.01 -22.60
N LEU A 528 -2.68 -24.98 -23.42
CA LEU A 528 -3.76 -24.45 -24.27
C LEU A 528 -4.23 -25.42 -25.37
N GLN A 529 -3.33 -26.26 -25.89
CA GLN A 529 -3.67 -27.24 -26.94
C GLN A 529 -4.55 -28.37 -26.39
N ASP A 530 -4.23 -28.86 -25.20
CA ASP A 530 -5.00 -29.89 -24.51
C ASP A 530 -6.38 -29.34 -24.12
N ALA A 531 -6.42 -28.11 -23.58
CA ALA A 531 -7.67 -27.42 -23.26
C ALA A 531 -8.58 -27.28 -24.49
N LEU A 532 -8.03 -26.90 -25.65
CA LEU A 532 -8.81 -26.78 -26.89
C LEU A 532 -9.34 -28.15 -27.37
N GLN A 533 -8.58 -29.23 -27.15
CA GLN A 533 -9.00 -30.59 -27.48
C GLN A 533 -10.18 -31.03 -26.60
N ASP A 534 -10.11 -30.75 -25.29
CA ASP A 534 -11.20 -31.07 -24.35
C ASP A 534 -12.48 -30.28 -24.64
N VAL A 535 -12.35 -29.01 -25.06
CA VAL A 535 -13.51 -28.20 -25.50
C VAL A 535 -14.16 -28.80 -26.75
N LYS A 536 -13.37 -29.31 -27.71
CA LYS A 536 -13.90 -30.00 -28.89
C LYS A 536 -14.60 -31.31 -28.55
N GLU A 537 -14.01 -32.11 -27.64
CA GLU A 537 -14.66 -33.31 -27.12
C GLU A 537 -16.01 -32.95 -26.46
N ALA A 538 -16.05 -31.89 -25.66
CA ALA A 538 -17.29 -31.41 -25.04
C ALA A 538 -18.35 -31.01 -26.08
N TYR A 539 -17.95 -30.36 -27.19
CA TYR A 539 -18.86 -30.07 -28.30
C TYR A 539 -19.40 -31.32 -28.98
N GLU A 540 -18.56 -32.34 -29.22
CA GLU A 540 -19.00 -33.62 -29.78
C GLU A 540 -20.01 -34.32 -28.87
N VAL A 541 -19.78 -34.31 -27.55
CA VAL A 541 -20.70 -34.88 -26.56
C VAL A 541 -22.04 -34.13 -26.57
N ILE A 542 -22.04 -32.80 -26.69
CA ILE A 542 -23.28 -32.00 -26.77
C ILE A 542 -24.00 -32.17 -28.11
N LEU A 543 -23.30 -32.34 -29.23
CA LEU A 543 -23.94 -32.61 -30.52
C LEU A 543 -24.74 -33.91 -30.48
N GLN A 544 -24.26 -34.92 -29.74
CA GLN A 544 -25.01 -36.16 -29.52
C GLN A 544 -26.28 -35.96 -28.66
N LEU A 545 -26.43 -34.84 -27.96
CA LEU A 545 -27.63 -34.48 -27.19
C LEU A 545 -28.72 -33.81 -28.03
N ALA A 546 -28.41 -33.40 -29.27
CA ALA A 546 -29.35 -32.73 -30.17
C ALA A 546 -30.61 -33.57 -30.45
N GLU A 547 -30.53 -34.89 -30.31
CA GLU A 547 -31.65 -35.82 -30.50
C GLU A 547 -32.68 -35.79 -29.34
N THR A 548 -32.31 -35.24 -28.17
CA THR A 548 -33.12 -35.34 -26.93
C THR A 548 -33.60 -33.99 -26.38
N SER A 549 -32.83 -32.90 -26.53
CA SER A 549 -33.28 -31.56 -26.12
C SER A 549 -32.54 -30.44 -26.85
N ARG A 550 -33.24 -29.75 -27.74
CA ARG A 550 -32.70 -28.61 -28.52
C ARG A 550 -32.40 -27.38 -27.66
N ALA A 551 -33.20 -27.14 -26.60
CA ALA A 551 -32.99 -26.01 -25.69
C ALA A 551 -31.74 -26.20 -24.81
N ALA A 552 -31.51 -27.42 -24.28
CA ALA A 552 -30.32 -27.73 -23.49
C ALA A 552 -29.04 -27.66 -24.33
N MET A 553 -29.09 -28.16 -25.58
CA MET A 553 -27.99 -28.05 -26.54
C MET A 553 -27.54 -26.61 -26.74
N ASN A 554 -28.48 -25.68 -26.93
CA ASN A 554 -28.19 -24.26 -27.17
C ASN A 554 -27.60 -23.56 -25.93
N LEU A 555 -28.08 -23.89 -24.73
CA LEU A 555 -27.55 -23.31 -23.49
C LEU A 555 -26.08 -23.71 -23.25
N TYR A 556 -25.75 -24.99 -23.47
CA TYR A 556 -24.39 -25.49 -23.24
C TYR A 556 -23.41 -25.08 -24.34
N SER A 557 -23.87 -24.96 -25.60
CA SER A 557 -23.02 -24.52 -26.70
C SER A 557 -22.50 -23.09 -26.53
N GLY A 558 -23.30 -22.19 -25.94
CA GLY A 558 -22.86 -20.83 -25.58
C GLY A 558 -21.75 -20.82 -24.54
N ARG A 559 -21.88 -21.64 -23.48
CA ARG A 559 -20.85 -21.77 -22.43
C ARG A 559 -19.54 -22.33 -22.98
N LEU A 560 -19.63 -23.33 -23.87
CA LEU A 560 -18.46 -23.85 -24.56
C LEU A 560 -17.84 -22.82 -25.51
N ALA A 561 -18.63 -22.01 -26.20
CA ALA A 561 -18.11 -21.00 -27.14
C ALA A 561 -17.34 -19.91 -26.41
N ALA A 562 -17.84 -19.47 -25.25
CA ALA A 562 -17.13 -18.55 -24.36
C ALA A 562 -15.79 -19.13 -23.89
N THR A 563 -15.77 -20.43 -23.57
CA THR A 563 -14.56 -21.14 -23.13
C THR A 563 -13.58 -21.34 -24.27
N GLU A 564 -14.04 -21.76 -25.45
CA GLU A 564 -13.24 -21.91 -26.66
C GLU A 564 -12.54 -20.60 -27.02
N ALA A 565 -13.30 -19.51 -27.06
CA ALA A 565 -12.78 -18.18 -27.35
C ALA A 565 -11.76 -17.71 -26.31
N PHE A 566 -11.99 -18.02 -25.03
CA PHE A 566 -11.00 -17.76 -23.97
C PHE A 566 -9.67 -18.50 -24.25
N VAL A 567 -9.71 -19.79 -24.59
CA VAL A 567 -8.51 -20.57 -24.95
C VAL A 567 -7.84 -20.00 -26.20
N LEU A 568 -8.61 -19.72 -27.26
CA LEU A 568 -8.11 -19.17 -28.53
C LEU A 568 -7.47 -17.79 -28.35
N ASN A 569 -8.04 -16.92 -27.51
CA ASN A 569 -7.45 -15.63 -27.16
C ASN A 569 -6.09 -15.77 -26.50
N ARG A 570 -5.94 -16.73 -25.57
CA ARG A 570 -4.65 -17.05 -24.96
C ARG A 570 -3.64 -17.67 -25.93
N MET A 571 -4.11 -18.30 -27.00
CA MET A 571 -3.28 -18.78 -28.11
C MET A 571 -2.98 -17.70 -29.16
N HIS A 572 -3.44 -16.45 -28.96
CA HIS A 572 -3.35 -15.35 -29.93
C HIS A 572 -4.09 -15.60 -31.26
N ARG A 573 -5.09 -16.48 -31.27
CA ARG A 573 -5.96 -16.77 -32.43
C ARG A 573 -7.26 -15.97 -32.36
N TYR A 574 -7.14 -14.64 -32.37
CA TYR A 574 -8.26 -13.74 -32.08
C TYR A 574 -9.38 -13.80 -33.13
N ASP A 575 -9.07 -14.00 -34.40
CA ASP A 575 -10.09 -14.08 -35.46
C ASP A 575 -10.99 -15.32 -35.30
N ASP A 576 -10.38 -16.46 -34.92
CA ASP A 576 -11.12 -17.69 -34.63
C ASP A 576 -12.01 -17.51 -33.38
N ALA A 577 -11.50 -16.82 -32.36
CA ALA A 577 -12.24 -16.49 -31.14
C ALA A 577 -13.44 -15.55 -31.42
N LEU A 578 -13.21 -14.50 -32.23
CA LEU A 578 -14.26 -13.57 -32.65
C LEU A 578 -15.36 -14.30 -33.42
N LYS A 579 -14.99 -15.20 -34.32
CA LYS A 579 -15.96 -15.98 -35.10
C LYS A 579 -16.81 -16.87 -34.18
N SER A 580 -16.17 -17.67 -33.32
CA SER A 580 -16.87 -18.56 -32.38
C SER A 580 -17.85 -17.78 -31.47
N LEU A 581 -17.43 -16.62 -30.93
CA LEU A 581 -18.28 -15.77 -30.11
C LEU A 581 -19.41 -15.09 -30.89
N SER A 582 -19.15 -14.61 -32.11
CA SER A 582 -20.17 -13.94 -32.93
C SER A 582 -21.27 -14.91 -33.33
N ASP A 583 -20.90 -16.12 -33.79
CA ASP A 583 -21.84 -17.18 -34.14
C ASP A 583 -22.70 -17.56 -32.92
N ALA A 584 -22.09 -17.66 -31.73
CA ALA A 584 -22.80 -17.96 -30.49
C ALA A 584 -23.75 -16.82 -30.05
N VAL A 585 -23.33 -15.56 -30.16
CA VAL A 585 -24.15 -14.38 -29.84
C VAL A 585 -25.39 -14.31 -30.74
N GLU A 586 -25.26 -14.55 -32.05
CA GLU A 586 -26.40 -14.53 -32.97
C GLU A 586 -27.44 -15.60 -32.64
N VAL A 587 -26.99 -16.82 -32.33
CA VAL A 587 -27.87 -17.92 -31.91
C VAL A 587 -28.61 -17.55 -30.62
N HIS A 588 -27.90 -16.98 -29.63
CA HIS A 588 -28.50 -16.63 -28.34
C HIS A 588 -29.41 -15.38 -28.41
N ARG A 589 -29.15 -14.43 -29.31
CA ARG A 589 -30.08 -13.33 -29.60
C ARG A 589 -31.41 -13.84 -30.13
N GLY A 590 -31.41 -14.81 -31.04
CA GLY A 590 -32.65 -15.42 -31.55
C GLY A 590 -33.44 -16.20 -30.50
N LEU A 591 -32.78 -16.73 -29.46
CA LEU A 591 -33.43 -17.46 -28.36
C LEU A 591 -33.95 -16.54 -27.24
N MET A 592 -33.36 -15.35 -27.09
CA MET A 592 -33.83 -14.32 -26.17
C MET A 592 -35.24 -13.83 -26.49
N ASP A 593 -35.62 -13.86 -27.77
CA ASP A 593 -36.97 -13.50 -28.22
C ASP A 593 -38.03 -14.52 -27.75
N ASP A 594 -37.62 -15.77 -27.46
CA ASP A 594 -38.51 -16.87 -27.04
C ASP A 594 -38.62 -17.00 -25.50
N ASP A 595 -37.52 -16.87 -24.74
CA ASP A 595 -37.50 -16.91 -23.26
C ASP A 595 -36.40 -16.01 -22.67
N SER A 596 -36.75 -14.73 -22.46
CA SER A 596 -35.80 -13.70 -22.00
C SER A 596 -35.14 -13.97 -20.64
N GLY A 597 -35.77 -14.78 -19.78
CA GLY A 597 -35.27 -15.07 -18.44
C GLY A 597 -34.19 -16.15 -18.45
N ALA A 598 -34.40 -17.21 -19.22
CA ALA A 598 -33.49 -18.38 -19.25
C ALA A 598 -32.19 -18.11 -20.03
N PHE A 599 -32.24 -17.29 -21.09
CA PHE A 599 -31.10 -17.07 -22.00
C PHE A 599 -30.39 -15.73 -21.84
N GLY A 600 -30.93 -14.80 -21.04
CA GLY A 600 -30.37 -13.46 -20.85
C GLY A 600 -28.98 -13.45 -20.23
N ASP A 601 -28.77 -14.22 -19.18
CA ASP A 601 -27.46 -14.32 -18.50
C ASP A 601 -26.39 -14.94 -19.43
N ALA A 602 -26.77 -15.96 -20.21
CA ALA A 602 -25.88 -16.60 -21.16
C ALA A 602 -25.47 -15.66 -22.30
N LEU A 603 -26.43 -14.90 -22.87
CA LEU A 603 -26.15 -13.91 -23.91
C LEU A 603 -25.26 -12.77 -23.39
N ALA A 604 -25.55 -12.25 -22.19
CA ALA A 604 -24.75 -11.19 -21.58
C ALA A 604 -23.30 -11.65 -21.32
N GLY A 605 -23.11 -12.90 -20.87
CA GLY A 605 -21.80 -13.52 -20.72
C GLY A 605 -21.03 -13.63 -22.05
N LEU A 606 -21.72 -14.06 -23.13
CA LEU A 606 -21.14 -14.12 -24.48
C LEU A 606 -20.74 -12.74 -25.01
N LEU A 607 -21.60 -11.73 -24.84
CA LEU A 607 -21.32 -10.34 -25.23
C LEU A 607 -20.14 -9.73 -24.45
N ALA A 608 -20.00 -10.08 -23.16
CA ALA A 608 -18.83 -9.70 -22.37
C ALA A 608 -17.53 -10.36 -22.90
N GLY A 609 -17.58 -11.64 -23.27
CA GLY A 609 -16.48 -12.34 -23.93
C GLY A 609 -16.13 -11.76 -25.30
N LEU A 610 -17.14 -11.39 -26.10
CA LEU A 610 -16.99 -10.73 -27.39
C LEU A 610 -16.30 -9.37 -27.23
N SER A 611 -16.75 -8.56 -26.28
CA SER A 611 -16.13 -7.29 -25.92
C SER A 611 -14.65 -7.46 -25.57
N ALA A 612 -14.30 -8.43 -24.72
CA ALA A 612 -12.91 -8.70 -24.33
C ALA A 612 -12.03 -9.08 -25.54
N THR A 613 -12.55 -9.91 -26.44
CA THR A 613 -11.84 -10.30 -27.67
C THR A 613 -11.66 -9.10 -28.62
N LEU A 614 -12.69 -8.28 -28.79
CA LEU A 614 -12.63 -7.07 -29.63
C LEU A 614 -11.60 -6.05 -29.12
N VAL A 615 -11.39 -5.95 -27.80
CA VAL A 615 -10.31 -5.14 -27.22
C VAL A 615 -8.93 -5.70 -27.63
N LEU A 616 -8.75 -7.02 -27.60
CA LEU A 616 -7.49 -7.67 -28.05
C LEU A 616 -7.24 -7.46 -29.55
N CYS A 617 -8.30 -7.35 -30.36
CA CYS A 617 -8.25 -7.00 -31.78
C CYS A 617 -8.15 -5.50 -32.07
N GLU A 618 -8.02 -4.64 -31.05
CA GLU A 618 -8.00 -3.17 -31.18
C GLU A 618 -9.28 -2.52 -31.76
N ARG A 619 -10.40 -3.27 -31.83
CA ARG A 619 -11.72 -2.82 -32.31
C ARG A 619 -12.57 -2.23 -31.17
N ARG A 620 -12.11 -1.10 -30.61
CA ARG A 620 -12.61 -0.57 -29.33
C ARG A 620 -14.07 -0.09 -29.36
N GLU A 621 -14.52 0.53 -30.43
CA GLU A 621 -15.91 1.02 -30.54
C GLU A 621 -16.91 -0.13 -30.47
N GLU A 622 -16.63 -1.21 -31.19
CA GLU A 622 -17.45 -2.42 -31.19
C GLU A 622 -17.39 -3.14 -29.84
N ALA A 623 -16.21 -3.14 -29.19
CA ALA A 623 -16.06 -3.70 -27.84
C ALA A 623 -16.93 -2.96 -26.81
N VAL A 624 -17.01 -1.63 -26.91
CA VAL A 624 -17.85 -0.78 -26.05
C VAL A 624 -19.34 -1.05 -26.32
N ALA A 625 -19.73 -1.16 -27.60
CA ALA A 625 -21.11 -1.45 -27.98
C ALA A 625 -21.59 -2.81 -27.43
N ALA A 626 -20.82 -3.88 -27.64
CA ALA A 626 -21.12 -5.21 -27.11
C ALA A 626 -21.22 -5.22 -25.58
N ARG A 627 -20.39 -4.41 -24.90
CA ARG A 627 -20.41 -4.31 -23.44
C ARG A 627 -21.63 -3.57 -22.91
N LEU A 628 -22.05 -2.50 -23.57
CA LEU A 628 -23.27 -1.76 -23.21
C LEU A 628 -24.52 -2.63 -23.36
N GLU A 629 -24.55 -3.47 -24.41
CA GLU A 629 -25.61 -4.46 -24.61
C GLU A 629 -25.62 -5.49 -23.46
N ALA A 630 -24.47 -6.04 -23.09
CA ALA A 630 -24.35 -6.97 -21.95
C ALA A 630 -24.82 -6.34 -20.63
N LEU A 631 -24.44 -5.08 -20.36
CA LEU A 631 -24.90 -4.32 -19.19
C LEU A 631 -26.41 -4.14 -19.15
N SER A 632 -27.02 -3.84 -20.30
CA SER A 632 -28.48 -3.70 -20.42
C SER A 632 -29.20 -5.02 -20.14
N ILE A 633 -28.67 -6.14 -20.64
CA ILE A 633 -29.29 -7.46 -20.45
C ILE A 633 -29.14 -7.91 -18.99
N TRP A 634 -27.95 -7.81 -18.39
CA TRP A 634 -27.77 -8.12 -16.97
C TRP A 634 -28.61 -7.23 -16.05
N HIS A 635 -28.85 -5.97 -16.44
CA HIS A 635 -29.79 -5.11 -15.74
C HIS A 635 -31.24 -5.62 -15.82
N GLN A 636 -31.69 -6.08 -17.00
CA GLN A 636 -33.03 -6.65 -17.17
C GLN A 636 -33.19 -7.96 -16.39
N VAL A 637 -32.18 -8.84 -16.42
CA VAL A 637 -32.18 -10.10 -15.66
C VAL A 637 -32.21 -9.84 -14.16
N ALA A 638 -31.35 -8.93 -13.65
CA ALA A 638 -31.33 -8.56 -12.24
C ALA A 638 -32.61 -7.87 -11.74
N MET A 639 -33.40 -7.27 -12.63
CA MET A 639 -34.72 -6.70 -12.30
C MET A 639 -35.80 -7.77 -12.14
N ASN A 640 -35.63 -8.92 -12.78
CA ASN A 640 -36.61 -10.01 -12.80
C ASN A 640 -36.31 -11.10 -11.76
N ASP A 641 -35.07 -11.20 -11.28
CA ASP A 641 -34.64 -12.20 -10.32
C ASP A 641 -34.72 -11.66 -8.87
N SER A 642 -35.44 -12.36 -8.00
CA SER A 642 -35.64 -11.98 -6.59
C SER A 642 -34.43 -12.32 -5.70
N THR A 643 -33.44 -13.01 -6.27
CA THR A 643 -32.19 -13.36 -5.61
C THR A 643 -31.17 -12.24 -5.84
N ASN A 644 -30.56 -11.76 -4.77
CA ASN A 644 -29.86 -10.47 -4.65
C ASN A 644 -28.51 -10.39 -5.40
N ASP A 645 -28.33 -11.10 -6.52
CA ASP A 645 -27.02 -11.35 -7.14
C ASP A 645 -26.63 -10.22 -8.13
N GLN A 646 -26.10 -9.11 -7.59
CA GLN A 646 -25.65 -7.93 -8.34
C GLN A 646 -24.21 -8.04 -8.91
N LEU A 647 -23.55 -9.18 -8.68
CA LEU A 647 -22.17 -9.45 -9.12
C LEU A 647 -21.94 -9.33 -10.64
N PRO A 648 -22.82 -9.86 -11.52
CA PRO A 648 -22.60 -9.79 -12.96
C PRO A 648 -22.62 -8.35 -13.48
N LEU A 649 -23.51 -7.52 -12.92
CA LEU A 649 -23.63 -6.10 -13.26
C LEU A 649 -22.35 -5.33 -12.87
N ALA A 650 -21.86 -5.54 -11.65
CA ALA A 650 -20.68 -4.86 -11.15
C ALA A 650 -19.37 -5.31 -11.85
N TYR A 651 -19.22 -6.61 -12.14
CA TYR A 651 -18.10 -7.11 -12.95
C TYR A 651 -18.13 -6.55 -14.38
N SER A 652 -19.32 -6.42 -14.98
CA SER A 652 -19.47 -5.82 -16.30
C SER A 652 -19.11 -4.34 -16.32
N LEU A 653 -19.44 -3.60 -15.26
CA LEU A 653 -19.06 -2.19 -15.09
C LEU A 653 -17.53 -2.03 -14.97
N GLN A 654 -16.85 -2.94 -14.26
CA GLN A 654 -15.38 -2.93 -14.12
C GLN A 654 -14.72 -3.08 -15.49
N GLN A 655 -15.14 -4.10 -16.22
CA GLN A 655 -14.56 -4.43 -17.51
C GLN A 655 -14.98 -3.43 -18.61
N TYR A 656 -16.12 -2.75 -18.48
CA TYR A 656 -16.45 -1.59 -19.30
C TYR A 656 -15.45 -0.45 -19.11
N ALA A 657 -15.05 -0.17 -17.86
CA ALA A 657 -13.99 0.78 -17.57
C ALA A 657 -12.64 0.35 -18.17
N ASP A 658 -12.28 -0.94 -18.07
CA ASP A 658 -11.05 -1.50 -18.66
C ASP A 658 -11.03 -1.37 -20.21
N SER A 659 -12.15 -1.69 -20.87
CA SER A 659 -12.31 -1.55 -22.33
C SER A 659 -12.17 -0.09 -22.80
N ILE A 660 -12.60 0.87 -21.98
CA ILE A 660 -12.43 2.31 -22.26
C ILE A 660 -10.98 2.77 -21.98
N ALA A 661 -10.37 2.27 -20.91
CA ALA A 661 -8.99 2.59 -20.52
C ALA A 661 -7.94 2.05 -21.51
N GLY A 662 -8.30 1.05 -22.33
CA GLY A 662 -7.38 0.42 -23.29
C GLY A 662 -6.35 -0.49 -22.61
N LEU A 663 -6.67 -0.98 -21.40
CA LEU A 663 -5.87 -1.97 -20.71
C LEU A 663 -6.04 -3.32 -21.42
N ARG A 664 -4.94 -3.99 -21.77
CA ARG A 664 -5.01 -5.38 -22.25
C ARG A 664 -5.53 -6.24 -21.11
N GLY A 665 -6.63 -6.96 -21.36
CA GLY A 665 -7.46 -7.64 -20.37
C GLY A 665 -6.69 -8.23 -19.19
N SER A 666 -7.03 -7.75 -18.00
CA SER A 666 -6.70 -8.40 -16.74
C SER A 666 -7.31 -9.80 -16.74
N ASN A 667 -6.44 -10.81 -16.65
CA ASN A 667 -6.79 -12.22 -16.78
C ASN A 667 -7.97 -12.61 -15.87
N MET A 668 -8.97 -13.25 -16.49
CA MET A 668 -10.28 -13.65 -15.96
C MET A 668 -10.28 -14.51 -14.68
N PHE A 669 -9.13 -14.99 -14.17
CA PHE A 669 -9.08 -15.89 -12.99
C PHE A 669 -7.80 -15.76 -12.13
N GLY A 670 -6.95 -14.75 -12.37
CA GLY A 670 -5.54 -14.77 -11.92
C GLY A 670 -5.13 -13.85 -10.76
N SER A 671 -6.04 -13.17 -10.07
CA SER A 671 -5.67 -12.36 -8.90
C SER A 671 -6.66 -12.63 -7.76
N ARG A 672 -6.15 -12.61 -6.51
CA ARG A 672 -6.86 -12.89 -5.25
C ARG A 672 -8.06 -11.94 -4.99
N PHE A 673 -9.06 -11.93 -5.85
CA PHE A 673 -10.32 -11.23 -5.60
C PHE A 673 -11.26 -12.17 -4.87
N SER A 674 -11.06 -12.31 -3.56
CA SER A 674 -12.13 -12.81 -2.71
C SER A 674 -13.26 -11.79 -2.73
N ILE A 675 -14.47 -12.27 -2.98
CA ILE A 675 -15.71 -11.49 -3.13
C ILE A 675 -16.07 -10.71 -1.83
N CYS A 676 -15.39 -10.98 -0.72
CA CYS A 676 -15.47 -10.13 0.48
C CYS A 676 -14.79 -8.76 0.33
N ASN A 677 -13.90 -8.58 -0.65
CA ASN A 677 -13.27 -7.29 -0.96
C ASN A 677 -14.03 -6.44 -1.99
N PHE A 678 -15.18 -6.91 -2.48
CA PHE A 678 -15.96 -6.26 -3.54
C PHE A 678 -16.45 -4.84 -3.19
N PHE A 679 -16.35 -4.43 -1.92
CA PHE A 679 -16.79 -3.11 -1.43
C PHE A 679 -15.76 -2.32 -0.62
N CYS A 680 -14.50 -2.76 -0.52
CA CYS A 680 -13.47 -2.05 0.27
C CYS A 680 -12.15 -1.87 -0.51
N GLY A 681 -11.83 -0.64 -0.88
CA GLY A 681 -10.47 -0.20 -1.22
C GLY A 681 -10.07 -0.28 -2.70
N GLU A 682 -10.08 -1.45 -3.31
CA GLU A 682 -9.35 -1.69 -4.58
C GLU A 682 -10.02 -1.10 -5.85
N TRP A 683 -11.31 -0.76 -5.79
CA TRP A 683 -11.96 0.00 -6.89
C TRP A 683 -11.37 1.41 -7.08
N VAL A 684 -10.86 2.02 -6.01
CA VAL A 684 -10.18 3.33 -6.07
C VAL A 684 -8.89 3.20 -6.86
N GLU A 685 -8.13 2.13 -6.67
CA GLU A 685 -6.83 1.90 -7.30
C GLU A 685 -6.95 1.53 -8.80
N ILE A 686 -7.99 0.77 -9.16
CA ILE A 686 -8.30 0.43 -10.56
C ILE A 686 -8.80 1.66 -11.32
N LEU A 687 -9.63 2.50 -10.71
CA LEU A 687 -10.08 3.75 -11.31
C LEU A 687 -9.01 4.85 -11.33
N GLU A 688 -8.15 4.91 -10.31
CA GLU A 688 -6.93 5.75 -10.33
C GLU A 688 -6.06 5.41 -11.55
N ARG A 689 -5.90 4.10 -11.86
CA ARG A 689 -5.21 3.64 -13.07
C ARG A 689 -5.99 3.89 -14.36
N ALA A 690 -7.33 3.87 -14.35
CA ALA A 690 -8.18 4.10 -15.53
C ALA A 690 -8.36 5.59 -15.89
N CYS A 691 -8.29 6.50 -14.91
CA CYS A 691 -8.39 7.95 -15.13
C CYS A 691 -7.10 8.57 -15.71
N VAL A 692 -5.93 7.96 -15.46
CA VAL A 692 -4.63 8.43 -15.98
C VAL A 692 -4.56 8.41 -17.53
N PRO A 693 -5.00 7.35 -18.24
CA PRO A 693 -5.09 7.35 -19.71
C PRO A 693 -6.12 8.35 -20.28
N LEU A 694 -7.23 8.59 -19.57
CA LEU A 694 -8.33 9.45 -20.03
C LEU A 694 -7.98 10.95 -20.02
N LYS A 695 -7.04 11.39 -19.16
CA LYS A 695 -6.50 12.76 -19.17
C LYS A 695 -6.01 13.22 -20.54
N ARG A 696 -5.65 12.30 -21.46
CA ARG A 696 -5.08 12.60 -22.77
C ARG A 696 -6.10 12.67 -23.93
N ARG A 697 -7.40 12.41 -23.69
CA ARG A 697 -8.41 12.34 -24.78
C ARG A 697 -9.51 13.41 -24.62
N LYS A 698 -9.77 14.14 -25.70
CA LYS A 698 -10.82 15.20 -25.77
C LYS A 698 -12.25 14.72 -25.50
N GLU A 699 -12.51 13.42 -25.62
CA GLU A 699 -13.85 12.82 -25.43
C GLU A 699 -14.12 12.34 -23.99
N GLY A 700 -13.09 12.32 -23.13
CA GLY A 700 -13.17 11.80 -21.76
C GLY A 700 -14.26 12.42 -20.89
N PRO A 701 -14.43 13.77 -20.85
CA PRO A 701 -15.45 14.41 -20.01
C PRO A 701 -16.90 13.97 -20.33
N MET A 702 -17.23 13.76 -21.62
CA MET A 702 -18.59 13.38 -22.03
C MET A 702 -18.96 11.95 -21.59
N VAL A 703 -18.00 11.03 -21.68
CA VAL A 703 -18.17 9.64 -21.25
C VAL A 703 -18.29 9.56 -19.73
N VAL A 704 -17.50 10.36 -19.01
CA VAL A 704 -17.51 10.44 -17.55
C VAL A 704 -18.81 11.02 -17.00
N LEU A 705 -19.42 12.01 -17.68
CA LEU A 705 -20.75 12.53 -17.32
C LEU A 705 -21.88 11.51 -17.58
N LYS A 706 -21.78 10.68 -18.62
CA LYS A 706 -22.73 9.57 -18.82
C LYS A 706 -22.60 8.53 -17.70
N PHE A 707 -21.37 8.22 -17.29
CA PHE A 707 -21.12 7.32 -16.17
C PHE A 707 -21.71 7.85 -14.85
N SER A 708 -21.53 9.14 -14.53
CA SER A 708 -22.13 9.72 -13.32
C SER A 708 -23.66 9.64 -13.31
N SER A 709 -24.32 9.77 -14.46
CA SER A 709 -25.78 9.60 -14.56
C SER A 709 -26.25 8.17 -14.25
N VAL A 710 -25.48 7.15 -14.65
CA VAL A 710 -25.75 5.74 -14.30
C VAL A 710 -25.59 5.53 -12.80
N VAL A 711 -24.52 6.07 -12.19
CA VAL A 711 -24.28 5.99 -10.73
C VAL A 711 -25.42 6.67 -9.95
N ARG A 712 -25.90 7.85 -10.39
CA ARG A 712 -27.04 8.54 -9.78
C ARG A 712 -28.32 7.72 -9.80
N VAL A 713 -28.62 7.04 -10.91
CA VAL A 713 -29.79 6.16 -11.03
C VAL A 713 -29.72 4.97 -10.08
N LEU A 714 -28.51 4.39 -9.91
CA LEU A 714 -28.28 3.29 -8.98
C LEU A 714 -28.46 3.71 -7.51
N VAL A 715 -27.94 4.89 -7.13
CA VAL A 715 -28.12 5.45 -5.77
C VAL A 715 -29.59 5.70 -5.47
N LYS A 716 -30.34 6.26 -6.43
CA LYS A 716 -31.76 6.59 -6.26
C LYS A 716 -32.65 5.37 -6.03
N ARG A 717 -32.24 4.17 -6.48
CA ARG A 717 -33.07 2.95 -6.45
C ARG A 717 -32.69 1.99 -5.32
N ASN A 718 -31.46 2.03 -4.82
CA ASN A 718 -30.90 1.08 -3.83
C ASN A 718 -30.43 1.77 -2.52
N GLY A 719 -31.13 2.83 -2.08
CA GLY A 719 -30.75 3.67 -0.94
C GLY A 719 -30.44 2.89 0.36
N GLY A 720 -29.37 3.27 1.05
CA GLY A 720 -28.90 2.64 2.29
C GLY A 720 -27.42 2.24 2.23
N VAL A 721 -27.14 0.94 2.15
CA VAL A 721 -25.80 0.35 2.37
C VAL A 721 -24.74 0.78 1.33
N TYR A 722 -25.16 1.12 0.11
CA TYR A 722 -24.26 1.40 -1.01
C TYR A 722 -24.05 2.89 -1.30
N GLU A 723 -24.78 3.77 -0.61
CA GLU A 723 -24.77 5.22 -0.87
C GLU A 723 -23.37 5.82 -0.61
N SER A 724 -22.69 5.37 0.46
CA SER A 724 -21.34 5.85 0.79
C SER A 724 -20.26 5.45 -0.22
N ALA A 725 -20.39 4.28 -0.86
CA ALA A 725 -19.46 3.77 -1.88
C ALA A 725 -19.68 4.48 -3.22
N ALA A 726 -20.95 4.71 -3.59
CA ALA A 726 -21.30 5.49 -4.78
C ALA A 726 -20.82 6.94 -4.68
N MET A 727 -20.86 7.56 -3.50
CA MET A 727 -20.29 8.90 -3.31
C MET A 727 -18.77 8.93 -3.40
N GLY A 728 -18.09 7.85 -3.00
CA GLY A 728 -16.66 7.69 -3.22
C GLY A 728 -16.32 7.66 -4.71
N LEU A 729 -17.14 6.97 -5.50
CA LEU A 729 -17.01 6.91 -6.96
C LEU A 729 -17.28 8.26 -7.64
N LEU A 730 -18.33 8.98 -7.22
CA LEU A 730 -18.63 10.32 -7.72
C LEU A 730 -17.54 11.35 -7.34
N SER A 731 -16.91 11.21 -6.17
CA SER A 731 -15.78 12.07 -5.76
C SER A 731 -14.57 11.95 -6.69
N GLN A 732 -14.31 10.74 -7.21
CA GLN A 732 -13.23 10.50 -8.17
C GLN A 732 -13.58 11.01 -9.56
N VAL A 733 -14.85 10.87 -9.97
CA VAL A 733 -15.36 11.48 -11.21
C VAL A 733 -15.19 13.00 -11.18
N ALA A 734 -15.53 13.65 -10.07
CA ALA A 734 -15.35 15.08 -9.91
C ALA A 734 -13.87 15.50 -9.95
N LEU A 735 -12.98 14.72 -9.32
CA LEU A 735 -11.53 14.96 -9.37
C LEU A 735 -10.98 14.87 -10.80
N TYR A 736 -11.49 13.94 -11.61
CA TYR A 736 -11.13 13.84 -13.02
C TYR A 736 -11.57 15.08 -13.80
N LEU A 737 -12.83 15.51 -13.63
CA LEU A 737 -13.38 16.69 -14.30
C LEU A 737 -12.59 17.96 -13.97
N GLU A 738 -12.23 18.14 -12.70
CA GLU A 738 -11.37 19.22 -12.24
C GLU A 738 -10.00 19.16 -12.94
N SER A 739 -9.35 17.99 -12.97
CA SER A 739 -8.05 17.83 -13.63
C SER A 739 -8.08 18.06 -15.14
N ALA A 740 -9.27 17.94 -15.74
CA ALA A 740 -9.55 18.26 -17.15
C ALA A 740 -9.96 19.73 -17.36
N GLY A 741 -9.98 20.55 -16.30
CA GLY A 741 -10.35 21.96 -16.33
C GLY A 741 -11.87 22.22 -16.29
N ASN A 742 -12.70 21.19 -16.13
CA ASN A 742 -14.15 21.32 -16.04
C ASN A 742 -14.60 21.46 -14.58
N ASN A 743 -14.26 22.60 -13.99
CA ASN A 743 -14.51 22.88 -12.57
C ASN A 743 -16.00 23.07 -12.24
N VAL A 744 -16.82 23.46 -13.22
CA VAL A 744 -18.28 23.67 -13.02
C VAL A 744 -18.97 22.33 -12.78
N ASP A 745 -18.78 21.35 -13.66
CA ASP A 745 -19.40 20.02 -13.52
C ASP A 745 -18.80 19.26 -12.31
N ALA A 746 -17.51 19.47 -12.03
CA ALA A 746 -16.87 18.92 -10.84
C ALA A 746 -17.49 19.46 -9.54
N ALA A 747 -17.75 20.77 -9.46
CA ALA A 747 -18.38 21.40 -8.31
C ALA A 747 -19.82 20.90 -8.10
N GLU A 748 -20.59 20.68 -9.17
CA GLU A 748 -21.95 20.12 -9.06
C GLU A 748 -21.92 18.71 -8.43
N ILE A 749 -21.04 17.84 -8.93
CA ILE A 749 -20.90 16.47 -8.42
C ILE A 749 -20.36 16.46 -6.97
N TYR A 750 -19.39 17.31 -6.65
CA TYR A 750 -18.92 17.44 -5.27
C TYR A 750 -20.00 17.98 -4.33
N GLY A 751 -20.90 18.85 -4.81
CA GLY A 751 -22.08 19.30 -4.06
C GLY A 751 -22.98 18.13 -3.66
N GLU A 752 -23.33 17.26 -4.61
CA GLU A 752 -24.12 16.04 -4.35
C GLU A 752 -23.44 15.13 -3.31
N VAL A 753 -22.14 14.90 -3.47
CA VAL A 753 -21.33 14.08 -2.55
C VAL A 753 -21.34 14.67 -1.14
N VAL A 754 -21.17 15.99 -1.01
CA VAL A 754 -21.18 16.70 0.27
C VAL A 754 -22.53 16.55 0.95
N ASP A 755 -23.64 16.72 0.23
CA ASP A 755 -24.97 16.62 0.82
C ASP A 755 -25.26 15.23 1.38
N VAL A 756 -24.81 14.18 0.68
CA VAL A 756 -24.93 12.80 1.14
C VAL A 756 -24.01 12.53 2.32
N TYR A 757 -22.72 12.87 2.25
CA TYR A 757 -21.80 12.64 3.37
C TYR A 757 -22.13 13.49 4.61
N ARG A 758 -22.78 14.65 4.43
CA ARG A 758 -23.30 15.46 5.53
C ARG A 758 -24.41 14.71 6.26
N ARG A 759 -25.40 14.20 5.51
CA ARG A 759 -26.50 13.38 6.07
C ARG A 759 -25.96 12.13 6.79
N LEU A 760 -25.03 11.41 6.17
CA LEU A 760 -24.43 10.21 6.77
C LEU A 760 -23.58 10.53 8.01
N ALA A 761 -22.90 11.68 8.04
CA ALA A 761 -22.14 12.12 9.20
C ALA A 761 -23.04 12.51 10.38
N ASP A 762 -24.24 13.02 10.13
CA ASP A 762 -25.24 13.33 11.16
C ASP A 762 -25.87 12.04 11.74
N GLU A 763 -25.98 10.97 10.95
CA GLU A 763 -26.53 9.66 11.35
C GLU A 763 -25.50 8.74 12.05
N GLU A 764 -24.27 8.65 11.52
CA GLU A 764 -23.16 7.84 12.08
C GLU A 764 -21.94 8.74 12.40
N SER A 765 -21.94 9.27 13.63
CA SER A 765 -21.21 10.48 14.07
C SER A 765 -19.68 10.51 13.91
N THR A 766 -18.96 9.46 13.54
CA THR A 766 -17.48 9.50 13.44
C THR A 766 -16.89 8.94 12.15
N ARG A 767 -17.56 8.01 11.47
CA ARG A 767 -17.01 7.30 10.31
C ARG A 767 -16.89 8.17 9.05
N PHE A 768 -17.82 9.11 8.85
CA PHE A 768 -17.92 9.88 7.60
C PHE A 768 -17.35 11.29 7.65
N HIS A 769 -16.98 11.79 8.84
CA HIS A 769 -16.47 13.17 9.02
C HIS A 769 -15.19 13.46 8.22
N GLY A 770 -14.27 12.49 8.12
CA GLY A 770 -13.06 12.64 7.30
C GLY A 770 -13.37 12.78 5.80
N ARG A 771 -14.32 11.98 5.29
CA ARG A 771 -14.74 12.04 3.88
C ARG A 771 -15.50 13.33 3.58
N LEU A 772 -16.40 13.73 4.47
CA LEU A 772 -17.11 15.01 4.39
C LEU A 772 -16.14 16.20 4.33
N GLY A 773 -15.14 16.24 5.22
CA GLY A 773 -14.15 17.31 5.23
C GLY A 773 -13.33 17.40 3.94
N SER A 774 -12.96 16.26 3.34
CA SER A 774 -12.25 16.23 2.06
C SER A 774 -13.12 16.63 0.87
N SER A 775 -14.39 16.20 0.84
CA SER A 775 -15.34 16.60 -0.22
C SER A 775 -15.68 18.09 -0.13
N LEU A 776 -15.83 18.66 1.07
CA LEU A 776 -16.04 20.10 1.27
C LEU A 776 -14.83 20.92 0.80
N HIS A 777 -13.61 20.48 1.13
CA HIS A 777 -12.39 21.13 0.66
C HIS A 777 -12.29 21.11 -0.87
N ALA A 778 -12.59 19.97 -1.51
CA ALA A 778 -12.57 19.84 -2.96
C ALA A 778 -13.65 20.71 -3.64
N LEU A 779 -14.86 20.73 -3.09
CA LEU A 779 -15.94 21.59 -3.56
C LEU A 779 -15.55 23.07 -3.54
N ALA A 780 -15.03 23.54 -2.41
CA ALA A 780 -14.57 24.92 -2.27
C ALA A 780 -13.47 25.24 -3.29
N ARG A 781 -12.52 24.32 -3.52
CA ARG A 781 -11.46 24.50 -4.51
C ARG A 781 -12.02 24.66 -5.93
N CYS A 782 -12.94 23.78 -6.35
CA CYS A 782 -13.57 23.87 -7.67
C CYS A 782 -14.36 25.16 -7.84
N MET A 783 -15.08 25.61 -6.81
CA MET A 783 -15.80 26.89 -6.86
C MET A 783 -14.87 28.08 -6.97
N GLY A 784 -13.76 28.10 -6.22
CA GLY A 784 -12.76 29.16 -6.35
C GLY A 784 -12.07 29.17 -7.71
N ALA A 785 -11.84 28.00 -8.32
CA ALA A 785 -11.34 27.89 -9.69
C ALA A 785 -12.35 28.37 -10.76
N CYS A 786 -13.61 28.61 -10.38
CA CYS A 786 -14.63 29.29 -11.17
C CYS A 786 -14.82 30.76 -10.76
N ASP A 787 -13.89 31.33 -9.98
CA ASP A 787 -13.96 32.69 -9.40
C ASP A 787 -15.21 32.97 -8.54
N ARG A 788 -15.85 31.92 -8.01
CA ARG A 788 -17.03 32.01 -7.12
C ARG A 788 -16.62 32.04 -5.65
N TYR A 789 -15.77 33.00 -5.28
CA TYR A 789 -15.17 33.07 -3.94
C TYR A 789 -16.21 33.29 -2.82
N GLU A 790 -17.24 34.11 -3.04
CA GLU A 790 -18.32 34.34 -2.07
C GLU A 790 -19.05 33.05 -1.65
N GLU A 791 -19.23 32.11 -2.58
CA GLU A 791 -19.85 30.81 -2.31
C GLU A 791 -18.83 29.79 -1.78
N ALA A 792 -17.58 29.87 -2.21
CA ALA A 792 -16.52 28.95 -1.82
C ALA A 792 -16.07 29.13 -0.36
N ILE A 793 -15.97 30.37 0.14
CA ILE A 793 -15.52 30.70 1.51
C ILE A 793 -16.35 29.98 2.58
N PRO A 794 -17.70 30.06 2.61
CA PRO A 794 -18.49 29.37 3.62
C PRO A 794 -18.33 27.84 3.56
N ILE A 795 -18.07 27.26 2.37
CA ILE A 795 -17.82 25.82 2.20
C ILE A 795 -16.42 25.45 2.73
N ALA A 796 -15.40 26.26 2.45
CA ALA A 796 -14.06 26.08 3.01
C ALA A 796 -14.09 26.16 4.54
N MET A 797 -14.86 27.10 5.10
CA MET A 797 -15.04 27.24 6.55
C MET A 797 -15.79 26.05 7.18
N GLN A 798 -16.76 25.46 6.47
CA GLN A 798 -17.35 24.18 6.89
C GLN A 798 -16.31 23.06 6.94
N ALA A 799 -15.43 22.96 5.94
CA ALA A 799 -14.35 21.96 5.93
C ALA A 799 -13.42 22.13 7.14
N VAL A 800 -13.02 23.37 7.46
CA VAL A 800 -12.24 23.71 8.67
C VAL A 800 -12.98 23.27 9.93
N GLY A 801 -14.28 23.59 10.05
CA GLY A 801 -15.10 23.23 11.20
C GLY A 801 -15.19 21.71 11.42
N VAL A 802 -15.41 20.94 10.35
CA VAL A 802 -15.46 19.47 10.40
C VAL A 802 -14.10 18.90 10.80
N ARG A 803 -12.99 19.39 10.22
CA ARG A 803 -11.63 18.93 10.51
C ARG A 803 -11.21 19.27 11.95
N ARG A 804 -11.54 20.46 12.48
CA ARG A 804 -11.29 20.84 13.89
C ARG A 804 -12.01 19.92 14.87
N ARG A 805 -13.28 19.61 14.64
CA ARG A 805 -14.07 18.71 15.52
C ARG A 805 -13.52 17.28 15.54
N PHE A 806 -12.92 16.83 14.44
CA PHE A 806 -12.36 15.49 14.32
C PHE A 806 -10.99 15.33 15.02
N LEU A 807 -10.29 16.43 15.32
CA LEU A 807 -8.90 16.43 15.76
C LEU A 807 -8.69 16.29 17.28
N THR A 808 -9.73 16.07 18.08
CA THR A 808 -9.59 16.08 19.54
C THR A 808 -8.57 15.07 20.10
N HIS A 809 -8.18 14.00 19.38
CA HIS A 809 -7.03 13.11 19.71
C HIS A 809 -6.40 12.39 18.48
N GLY A 810 -6.23 13.02 17.31
CA GLY A 810 -5.84 12.35 16.06
C GLY A 810 -4.32 12.32 15.72
N PRO A 811 -3.83 11.35 14.91
CA PRO A 811 -2.44 11.29 14.44
C PRO A 811 -2.06 12.43 13.47
N GLU A 812 -0.75 12.76 13.40
CA GLU A 812 -0.14 13.82 12.56
C GLU A 812 -0.71 14.02 11.13
N PRO A 813 -1.07 12.96 10.35
CA PRO A 813 -1.59 13.14 8.99
C PRO A 813 -2.90 13.92 8.90
N LEU A 814 -3.69 13.99 9.98
CA LEU A 814 -4.99 14.67 10.00
C LEU A 814 -4.87 16.18 10.26
N GLU A 815 -3.80 16.63 10.94
CA GLU A 815 -3.55 18.06 11.16
C GLU A 815 -3.14 18.76 9.86
N GLY A 816 -2.38 18.10 8.98
CA GLY A 816 -2.00 18.66 7.68
C GLY A 816 -3.21 19.01 6.82
N LEU A 817 -4.25 18.16 6.84
CA LEU A 817 -5.51 18.45 6.15
C LEU A 817 -6.22 19.67 6.73
N LEU A 818 -6.18 19.90 8.03
CA LEU A 818 -6.72 21.14 8.61
C LEU A 818 -5.95 22.36 8.06
N GLY A 819 -4.61 22.27 8.02
CA GLY A 819 -3.75 23.29 7.40
C GLY A 819 -4.15 23.60 5.96
N ASP A 820 -4.36 22.58 5.11
CA ASP A 820 -4.77 22.76 3.71
C ASP A 820 -6.09 23.53 3.57
N SER A 821 -7.06 23.25 4.44
CA SER A 821 -8.36 23.94 4.42
C SER A 821 -8.29 25.37 4.94
N LEU A 822 -7.44 25.65 5.94
CA LEU A 822 -7.24 27.00 6.47
C LEU A 822 -6.55 27.89 5.45
N GLU A 823 -5.52 27.37 4.77
CA GLU A 823 -4.81 28.05 3.69
C GLU A 823 -5.75 28.39 2.53
N LEU A 824 -6.57 27.44 2.09
CA LEU A 824 -7.58 27.66 1.04
C LEU A 824 -8.57 28.77 1.43
N ALA A 825 -9.09 28.73 2.65
CA ALA A 825 -10.01 29.75 3.16
C ALA A 825 -9.34 31.13 3.23
N GLY A 826 -8.10 31.18 3.72
CA GLY A 826 -7.28 32.40 3.78
C GLY A 826 -7.06 33.00 2.40
N ALA A 827 -6.63 32.20 1.42
CA ALA A 827 -6.41 32.64 0.05
C ALA A 827 -7.68 33.24 -0.58
N TYR A 828 -8.86 32.65 -0.35
CA TYR A 828 -10.12 33.17 -0.88
C TYR A 828 -10.59 34.44 -0.18
N LEU A 829 -10.35 34.57 1.13
CA LEU A 829 -10.61 35.81 1.87
C LEU A 829 -9.71 36.95 1.39
N THR A 830 -8.43 36.67 1.11
CA THR A 830 -7.51 37.62 0.49
C THR A 830 -8.03 38.09 -0.88
N LYS A 831 -8.54 37.18 -1.72
CA LYS A 831 -9.12 37.54 -3.03
C LYS A 831 -10.40 38.38 -2.95
N MET A 832 -11.09 38.39 -1.81
CA MET A 832 -12.32 39.17 -1.56
C MET A 832 -12.06 40.46 -0.78
N ASP A 833 -10.81 40.96 -0.72
CA ASP A 833 -10.39 42.12 0.07
C ASP A 833 -10.77 42.03 1.56
N CYS A 834 -10.94 40.81 2.08
CA CYS A 834 -11.24 40.53 3.50
C CYS A 834 -9.96 40.15 4.25
N ALA A 835 -8.91 40.96 4.09
CA ALA A 835 -7.54 40.66 4.53
C ALA A 835 -7.43 40.35 6.04
N ASP A 836 -8.16 41.06 6.90
CA ASP A 836 -8.11 40.85 8.36
C ASP A 836 -8.54 39.43 8.76
N ASN A 837 -9.61 38.91 8.15
CA ASN A 837 -10.08 37.54 8.41
C ASN A 837 -9.12 36.51 7.79
N ALA A 838 -8.50 36.83 6.65
CA ALA A 838 -7.51 35.96 6.03
C ALA A 838 -6.29 35.76 6.94
N VAL A 839 -5.80 36.83 7.56
CA VAL A 839 -4.65 36.80 8.49
C VAL A 839 -4.90 35.84 9.66
N GLU A 840 -6.10 35.81 10.25
CA GLU A 840 -6.41 34.89 11.35
C GLU A 840 -6.28 33.42 10.93
N HIS A 841 -6.86 33.04 9.78
CA HIS A 841 -6.81 31.67 9.27
C HIS A 841 -5.41 31.25 8.80
N LEU A 842 -4.69 32.15 8.14
CA LEU A 842 -3.33 31.88 7.67
C LEU A 842 -2.34 31.77 8.82
N ARG A 843 -2.50 32.54 9.91
CA ARG A 843 -1.70 32.37 11.14
C ARG A 843 -1.90 31.00 11.78
N GLU A 844 -3.14 30.51 11.83
CA GLU A 844 -3.41 29.16 12.33
C GLU A 844 -2.81 28.09 11.41
N ALA A 845 -2.92 28.24 10.08
CA ALA A 845 -2.29 27.35 9.11
C ALA A 845 -0.76 27.29 9.30
N VAL A 846 -0.10 28.45 9.44
CA VAL A 846 1.33 28.55 9.75
C VAL A 846 1.66 27.86 11.08
N SER A 847 0.85 28.07 12.13
CA SER A 847 1.06 27.38 13.41
C SER A 847 0.96 25.85 13.28
N VAL A 848 0.03 25.35 12.47
CA VAL A 848 -0.12 23.91 12.20
C VAL A 848 1.10 23.39 11.43
N TYR A 849 1.46 24.01 10.32
CA TYR A 849 2.59 23.56 9.50
C TYR A 849 3.94 23.73 10.20
N ARG A 850 4.10 24.72 11.09
CA ARG A 850 5.32 24.88 11.89
C ARG A 850 5.50 23.71 12.86
N ARG A 851 4.42 23.24 13.51
CA ARG A 851 4.46 22.03 14.34
C ARG A 851 4.75 20.78 13.50
N LEU A 852 4.09 20.62 12.36
CA LEU A 852 4.26 19.45 11.47
C LEU A 852 5.63 19.40 10.80
N ALA A 853 6.20 20.55 10.42
CA ALA A 853 7.55 20.63 9.86
C ALA A 853 8.62 20.32 10.92
N HIS A 854 8.37 20.62 12.19
CA HIS A 854 9.27 20.19 13.27
C HIS A 854 9.27 18.67 13.46
N ALA A 855 8.10 18.04 13.36
CA ALA A 855 7.96 16.58 13.49
C ALA A 855 8.45 15.81 12.26
N ASN A 856 8.11 16.31 11.06
CA ASN A 856 8.48 15.69 9.78
C ASN A 856 8.94 16.76 8.76
N PRO A 857 10.21 17.20 8.84
CA PRO A 857 10.73 18.26 7.99
C PRO A 857 10.67 17.95 6.49
N THR A 858 10.91 16.71 6.08
CA THR A 858 10.95 16.34 4.65
C THR A 858 9.60 16.50 3.97
N ARG A 859 8.49 16.38 4.72
CA ARG A 859 7.13 16.45 4.17
C ARG A 859 6.52 17.85 4.21
N TYR A 860 6.73 18.61 5.29
CA TYR A 860 5.93 19.82 5.56
C TYR A 860 6.67 21.16 5.41
N THR A 861 8.00 21.14 5.22
CA THR A 861 8.80 22.38 5.13
C THR A 861 8.42 23.26 3.92
N VAL A 862 8.07 22.65 2.78
CA VAL A 862 7.56 23.39 1.61
C VAL A 862 6.21 24.05 1.92
N ARG A 863 5.27 23.29 2.51
CA ARG A 863 3.93 23.79 2.87
C ARG A 863 3.99 24.92 3.89
N LEU A 864 4.93 24.86 4.85
CA LEU A 864 5.20 25.94 5.78
C LEU A 864 5.65 27.21 5.05
N ALA A 865 6.60 27.10 4.12
CA ALA A 865 7.08 28.26 3.36
C ALA A 865 6.00 28.90 2.48
N ASP A 866 5.13 28.10 1.87
CA ASP A 866 4.02 28.61 1.06
C ASP A 866 2.95 29.29 1.92
N SER A 867 2.67 28.75 3.11
CA SER A 867 1.73 29.36 4.06
C SER A 867 2.25 30.69 4.63
N LEU A 868 3.55 30.77 4.92
CA LEU A 868 4.21 32.02 5.36
C LEU A 868 4.15 33.10 4.28
N HIS A 869 4.40 32.72 3.02
CA HIS A 869 4.29 33.62 1.87
C HIS A 869 2.85 34.17 1.72
N GLN A 870 1.83 33.31 1.81
CA GLN A 870 0.43 33.77 1.75
C GLN A 870 0.05 34.66 2.94
N LEU A 871 0.54 34.34 4.14
CA LEU A 871 0.31 35.18 5.33
C LEU A 871 0.93 36.57 5.15
N ALA A 872 2.15 36.66 4.64
CA ALA A 872 2.82 37.92 4.36
C ALA A 872 2.03 38.78 3.36
N GLY A 873 1.53 38.18 2.27
CA GLY A 873 0.67 38.88 1.32
C GLY A 873 -0.64 39.41 1.94
N ALA A 874 -1.26 38.63 2.84
CA ALA A 874 -2.44 39.10 3.56
C ALA A 874 -2.12 40.24 4.55
N LEU A 875 -0.94 40.22 5.17
CA LEU A 875 -0.48 41.27 6.09
C LEU A 875 -0.18 42.58 5.36
N ASP A 876 0.44 42.52 4.18
CA ASP A 876 0.68 43.68 3.30
C ASP A 876 -0.63 44.37 2.89
N MET A 877 -1.66 43.60 2.52
CA MET A 877 -2.99 44.17 2.23
C MET A 877 -3.66 44.83 3.44
N CYS A 878 -3.28 44.45 4.67
CA CYS A 878 -3.71 45.11 5.91
C CYS A 878 -2.85 46.36 6.25
N GLY A 879 -1.85 46.72 5.44
CA GLY A 879 -0.88 47.78 5.73
C GLY A 879 0.07 47.45 6.88
N ARG A 880 0.30 46.15 7.15
CA ARG A 880 1.19 45.65 8.21
C ARG A 880 2.54 45.20 7.63
N ASP A 881 3.20 46.11 6.93
CA ASP A 881 4.36 45.83 6.08
C ASP A 881 5.57 45.28 6.87
N GLU A 882 5.76 45.69 8.13
CA GLU A 882 6.81 45.14 9.00
C GLU A 882 6.58 43.65 9.30
N ASP A 883 5.36 43.27 9.68
CA ASP A 883 4.99 41.87 9.94
C ASP A 883 5.07 41.04 8.64
N ALA A 884 4.66 41.63 7.51
CA ALA A 884 4.74 40.98 6.20
C ALA A 884 6.20 40.69 5.81
N ALA A 885 7.11 41.66 6.04
CA ALA A 885 8.53 41.47 5.78
C ALA A 885 9.15 40.38 6.68
N GLU A 886 8.74 40.26 7.94
CA GLU A 886 9.21 39.20 8.85
C GLU A 886 8.78 37.81 8.40
N GLU A 887 7.48 37.59 8.14
CA GLU A 887 6.97 36.27 7.71
C GLU A 887 7.52 35.88 6.33
N MET A 888 7.65 36.84 5.40
CA MET A 888 8.26 36.60 4.09
C MET A 888 9.76 36.28 4.19
N ALA A 889 10.49 36.91 5.11
CA ALA A 889 11.90 36.60 5.33
C ALA A 889 12.11 35.16 5.84
N GLU A 890 11.23 34.64 6.71
CA GLU A 890 11.23 33.23 7.11
C GLU A 890 10.95 32.31 5.90
N ALA A 891 9.94 32.63 5.09
CA ALA A 891 9.60 31.87 3.88
C ALA A 891 10.78 31.81 2.89
N VAL A 892 11.44 32.93 2.64
CA VAL A 892 12.64 33.02 1.79
C VAL A 892 13.79 32.20 2.37
N GLY A 893 14.03 32.25 3.69
CA GLY A 893 15.05 31.44 4.34
C GLY A 893 14.86 29.95 4.12
N ILE A 894 13.61 29.47 4.23
CA ILE A 894 13.24 28.09 3.98
C ILE A 894 13.40 27.73 2.49
N LYS A 895 12.81 28.51 1.58
CA LYS A 895 12.89 28.26 0.13
C LYS A 895 14.33 28.30 -0.39
N ARG A 896 15.18 29.17 0.16
CA ARG A 896 16.62 29.25 -0.17
C ARG A 896 17.34 27.97 0.24
N ALA A 897 17.07 27.43 1.43
CA ALA A 897 17.65 26.16 1.86
C ALA A 897 17.21 24.99 0.98
N LEU A 898 15.94 24.94 0.59
CA LEU A 898 15.39 23.88 -0.27
C LEU A 898 15.89 23.97 -1.73
N ALA A 899 16.06 25.18 -2.27
CA ALA A 899 16.56 25.40 -3.63
C ALA A 899 18.00 24.92 -3.83
N ILE A 900 18.79 24.74 -2.76
CA ILE A 900 20.12 24.11 -2.85
C ILE A 900 20.01 22.64 -3.32
N SER A 901 18.97 21.94 -2.87
CA SER A 901 18.74 20.53 -3.21
C SER A 901 17.93 20.32 -4.49
N ASP A 902 17.01 21.23 -4.81
CA ASP A 902 16.22 21.18 -6.05
C ASP A 902 16.11 22.57 -6.70
N PRO A 903 17.17 23.03 -7.38
CA PRO A 903 17.18 24.36 -7.99
C PRO A 903 16.10 24.54 -9.07
N VAL A 904 15.88 23.53 -9.91
CA VAL A 904 15.01 23.65 -11.09
C VAL A 904 13.55 23.88 -10.71
N THR A 905 13.07 23.18 -9.67
CA THR A 905 11.66 23.27 -9.26
C THR A 905 11.41 24.48 -8.35
N LEU A 906 12.36 24.83 -7.49
CA LEU A 906 12.12 25.76 -6.37
C LEU A 906 12.66 27.18 -6.59
N GLU A 907 13.63 27.38 -7.49
CA GLU A 907 14.15 28.72 -7.78
C GLU A 907 13.08 29.71 -8.26
N PRO A 908 12.08 29.35 -9.09
CA PRO A 908 11.02 30.29 -9.47
C PRO A 908 10.16 30.76 -8.28
N SER A 909 9.84 29.84 -7.35
CA SER A 909 9.07 30.17 -6.13
C SER A 909 9.90 31.01 -5.15
N LEU A 910 11.19 30.72 -5.04
CA LEU A 910 12.15 31.54 -4.30
C LEU A 910 12.25 32.96 -4.91
N ALA A 911 12.31 33.07 -6.23
CA ALA A 911 12.39 34.35 -6.93
C ALA A 911 11.16 35.24 -6.66
N SER A 912 9.94 34.69 -6.78
CA SER A 912 8.71 35.43 -6.44
C SER A 912 8.70 35.89 -4.98
N SER A 913 9.11 35.04 -4.03
CA SER A 913 9.15 35.41 -2.60
C SER A 913 10.22 36.46 -2.29
N LEU A 914 11.36 36.43 -2.99
CA LEU A 914 12.42 37.45 -2.87
C LEU A 914 12.01 38.80 -3.45
N LEU A 915 11.26 38.80 -4.56
CA LEU A 915 10.71 40.02 -5.16
C LEU A 915 9.75 40.72 -4.18
N GLU A 916 8.80 39.98 -3.61
CA GLU A 916 7.85 40.49 -2.62
C GLU A 916 8.54 40.93 -1.33
N LEU A 917 9.52 40.17 -0.82
CA LEU A 917 10.33 40.59 0.32
C LEU A 917 11.06 41.92 0.03
N GLY A 918 11.62 42.07 -1.16
CA GLY A 918 12.26 43.32 -1.59
C GLY A 918 11.30 44.50 -1.60
N LEU A 919 10.05 44.29 -2.02
CA LEU A 919 8.99 45.31 -2.00
C LEU A 919 8.62 45.69 -0.57
N TYR A 920 8.35 44.72 0.30
CA TYR A 920 8.00 44.98 1.71
C TYR A 920 9.12 45.72 2.44
N LEU A 921 10.37 45.29 2.24
CA LEU A 921 11.56 45.98 2.76
C LEU A 921 11.70 47.42 2.22
N THR A 922 11.22 47.68 1.00
CA THR A 922 11.20 49.03 0.43
C THR A 922 10.14 49.90 1.09
N TYR A 923 8.96 49.36 1.40
CA TYR A 923 7.88 50.08 2.09
C TYR A 923 8.25 50.46 3.53
N VAL A 924 9.00 49.59 4.24
CA VAL A 924 9.51 49.88 5.59
C VAL A 924 10.88 50.59 5.62
N ASP A 925 11.28 51.23 4.51
CA ASP A 925 12.53 51.99 4.35
C ASP A 925 13.85 51.21 4.61
N ARG A 926 13.83 49.88 4.58
CA ARG A 926 15.01 49.00 4.72
C ARG A 926 15.71 48.77 3.38
N HIS A 927 16.09 49.85 2.71
CA HIS A 927 16.58 49.83 1.32
C HIS A 927 17.85 49.00 1.09
N GLU A 928 18.78 48.90 2.05
CA GLU A 928 20.01 48.09 1.87
C GLU A 928 19.70 46.58 1.87
N ASP A 929 18.75 46.14 2.69
CA ASP A 929 18.29 44.74 2.71
C ASP A 929 17.52 44.41 1.41
N ALA A 930 16.67 45.33 0.96
CA ALA A 930 15.91 45.20 -0.30
C ALA A 930 16.84 45.07 -1.52
N VAL A 931 17.94 45.84 -1.56
CA VAL A 931 18.99 45.73 -2.59
C VAL A 931 19.58 44.32 -2.64
N GLY A 932 19.75 43.65 -1.50
CA GLY A 932 20.19 42.26 -1.41
C GLY A 932 19.20 41.30 -2.08
N CYS A 933 17.91 41.41 -1.75
CA CYS A 933 16.85 40.58 -2.31
C CYS A 933 16.72 40.73 -3.83
N TYR A 934 16.63 41.96 -4.33
CA TYR A 934 16.52 42.21 -5.77
C TYR A 934 17.74 41.70 -6.54
N ARG A 935 18.95 41.84 -6.00
CA ARG A 935 20.16 41.33 -6.66
C ARG A 935 20.09 39.80 -6.82
N GLU A 936 19.70 39.09 -5.77
CA GLU A 936 19.58 37.62 -5.80
C GLU A 936 18.53 37.17 -6.82
N VAL A 937 17.39 37.86 -6.90
CA VAL A 937 16.33 37.59 -7.88
C VAL A 937 16.80 37.80 -9.32
N LEU A 938 17.56 38.86 -9.58
CA LEU A 938 18.09 39.16 -10.91
C LEU A 938 19.14 38.14 -11.33
N ASP A 939 19.96 37.68 -10.40
CA ASP A 939 20.94 36.61 -10.66
C ASP A 939 20.25 35.27 -10.92
N LEU A 940 19.10 34.99 -10.30
CA LEU A 940 18.25 33.83 -10.62
C LEU A 940 17.68 33.93 -12.04
N TYR A 941 17.03 35.04 -12.39
CA TYR A 941 16.44 35.23 -13.73
C TYR A 941 17.51 35.22 -14.85
N ARG A 942 18.69 35.79 -14.61
CA ARG A 942 19.81 35.75 -15.57
C ARG A 942 20.34 34.35 -15.81
N ARG A 943 20.37 33.49 -14.77
CA ARG A 943 20.79 32.08 -14.89
C ARG A 943 19.82 31.22 -15.68
N GLN A 944 18.52 31.53 -15.63
CA GLN A 944 17.46 30.74 -16.27
C GLN A 944 17.17 31.15 -17.73
N ALA A 945 17.97 32.04 -18.33
CA ALA A 945 17.65 32.74 -19.56
C ALA A 945 17.59 31.84 -20.83
N ALA A 946 16.36 31.40 -21.15
CA ALA A 946 15.86 31.12 -22.50
C ALA A 946 14.58 31.94 -22.84
N GLY A 947 14.47 33.17 -22.32
CA GLY A 947 13.54 34.19 -22.84
C GLY A 947 12.12 34.25 -22.26
N GLY A 948 11.90 33.87 -20.99
CA GLY A 948 10.55 33.81 -20.38
C GLY A 948 10.19 34.85 -19.31
N TYR A 949 11.16 35.54 -18.69
CA TYR A 949 10.95 36.33 -17.46
C TYR A 949 11.14 37.84 -17.64
N GLU A 950 10.93 38.38 -18.85
CA GLU A 950 11.19 39.81 -19.13
C GLU A 950 10.31 40.75 -18.27
N ARG A 951 9.08 40.35 -17.91
CA ARG A 951 8.17 41.19 -17.10
C ARG A 951 8.60 41.23 -15.63
N GLU A 952 8.82 40.07 -15.03
CA GLU A 952 9.23 39.92 -13.62
C GLU A 952 10.62 40.55 -13.37
N MET A 953 11.50 40.47 -14.38
CA MET A 953 12.81 41.12 -14.34
C MET A 953 12.69 42.66 -14.36
N VAL A 954 11.71 43.22 -15.09
CA VAL A 954 11.46 44.67 -15.08
C VAL A 954 11.01 45.13 -13.69
N GLU A 955 10.07 44.44 -13.05
CA GLU A 955 9.60 44.79 -11.70
C GLU A 955 10.75 44.75 -10.68
N SER A 956 11.57 43.71 -10.76
CA SER A 956 12.75 43.53 -9.91
C SER A 956 13.80 44.62 -10.12
N LEU A 957 14.11 44.96 -11.38
CA LEU A 957 15.08 46.01 -11.72
C LEU A 957 14.59 47.40 -11.29
N ARG A 958 13.28 47.69 -11.43
CA ARG A 958 12.68 48.96 -10.98
C ARG A 958 12.85 49.14 -9.48
N GLY A 959 12.53 48.11 -8.68
CA GLY A 959 12.76 48.11 -7.24
C GLY A 959 14.23 48.27 -6.86
N TYR A 960 15.12 47.53 -7.54
CA TYR A 960 16.56 47.59 -7.33
C TYR A 960 17.15 48.98 -7.58
N VAL A 961 16.85 49.56 -8.74
CA VAL A 961 17.31 50.90 -9.14
C VAL A 961 16.74 51.97 -8.21
N GLY A 962 15.45 51.85 -7.86
CA GLY A 962 14.78 52.77 -6.93
C GLY A 962 15.42 52.78 -5.54
N CYS A 963 15.82 51.63 -5.01
CA CYS A 963 16.53 51.54 -3.73
C CYS A 963 17.96 52.10 -3.83
N LEU A 964 18.69 51.80 -4.90
CA LEU A 964 20.04 52.36 -5.12
C LEU A 964 20.01 53.89 -5.21
N ALA A 965 19.00 54.46 -5.87
CA ALA A 965 18.81 55.90 -5.96
C ALA A 965 18.53 56.54 -4.58
N ARG A 966 17.67 55.92 -3.75
CA ARG A 966 17.40 56.37 -2.37
C ARG A 966 18.63 56.30 -1.47
N LEU A 967 19.48 55.29 -1.67
CA LEU A 967 20.78 55.15 -1.00
C LEU A 967 21.87 56.09 -1.57
N LYS A 968 21.53 56.95 -2.55
CA LYS A 968 22.45 57.85 -3.26
C LYS A 968 23.61 57.12 -3.96
N ARG A 969 23.44 55.83 -4.26
CA ARG A 969 24.40 54.96 -4.99
C ARG A 969 24.18 55.07 -6.50
N TYR A 970 24.22 56.30 -7.02
CA TYR A 970 23.84 56.60 -8.41
C TYR A 970 24.68 55.84 -9.44
N VAL A 971 26.00 55.70 -9.21
CA VAL A 971 26.89 54.96 -10.11
C VAL A 971 26.50 53.49 -10.22
N ASP A 972 26.17 52.84 -9.10
CA ASP A 972 25.75 51.44 -9.07
C ASP A 972 24.40 51.21 -9.77
N SER A 973 23.58 52.27 -9.89
CA SER A 973 22.27 52.20 -10.53
C SER A 973 22.31 52.30 -12.05
N LEU A 974 23.40 52.79 -12.65
CA LEU A 974 23.43 53.11 -14.09
C LEU A 974 23.28 51.89 -14.99
N GLU A 975 24.09 50.84 -14.78
CA GLU A 975 24.02 49.61 -15.57
C GLU A 975 22.66 48.89 -15.44
N PRO A 976 22.12 48.66 -14.22
CA PRO A 976 20.78 48.08 -14.06
C PRO A 976 19.66 48.94 -14.69
N THR A 977 19.82 50.27 -14.69
CA THR A 977 18.84 51.17 -15.32
C THR A 977 18.88 51.06 -16.85
N ARG A 978 20.07 50.93 -17.44
CA ARG A 978 20.22 50.68 -18.87
C ARG A 978 19.59 49.34 -19.26
N GLU A 979 19.85 48.30 -18.47
CA GLU A 979 19.28 46.96 -18.68
C GLU A 979 17.74 46.99 -18.70
N VAL A 980 17.09 47.65 -17.74
CA VAL A 980 15.62 47.72 -17.71
C VAL A 980 15.05 48.58 -18.84
N ILE A 981 15.73 49.66 -19.24
CA ILE A 981 15.33 50.48 -20.40
C ILE A 981 15.38 49.65 -21.69
N ASP A 982 16.43 48.84 -21.88
CA ASP A 982 16.56 48.00 -23.07
C ASP A 982 15.47 46.91 -23.13
N ILE A 983 15.09 46.32 -21.99
CA ILE A 983 13.97 45.38 -21.90
C ILE A 983 12.65 46.11 -22.20
N LEU A 984 12.39 47.25 -21.55
CA LEU A 984 11.18 48.04 -21.74
C LEU A 984 11.03 48.54 -23.18
N ARG A 985 12.12 48.94 -23.86
CA ARG A 985 12.09 49.30 -25.29
C ARG A 985 11.63 48.14 -26.17
N ARG A 986 12.05 46.90 -25.88
CA ARG A 986 11.56 45.71 -26.60
C ARG A 986 10.09 45.43 -26.28
N LEU A 987 9.66 45.62 -25.03
CA LEU A 987 8.28 45.39 -24.60
C LEU A 987 7.31 46.44 -25.14
N VAL A 988 7.69 47.72 -25.19
CA VAL A 988 6.88 48.81 -25.76
C VAL A 988 6.55 48.56 -27.23
N VAL A 989 7.45 47.94 -28.00
CA VAL A 989 7.15 47.56 -29.40
C VAL A 989 6.03 46.52 -29.48
N LYS A 990 5.92 45.62 -28.49
CA LYS A 990 4.92 44.55 -28.45
C LYS A 990 3.62 44.99 -27.77
N PHE A 991 3.72 45.78 -26.70
CA PHE A 991 2.64 46.21 -25.83
C PHE A 991 2.79 47.71 -25.46
N PRO A 992 2.57 48.64 -26.43
CA PRO A 992 2.86 50.05 -26.22
C PRO A 992 2.10 50.65 -25.04
N THR A 993 0.81 50.36 -24.92
CA THR A 993 -0.07 50.93 -23.89
C THR A 993 0.27 50.48 -22.47
N GLU A 994 1.00 49.38 -22.31
CA GLU A 994 1.31 48.81 -21.00
C GLU A 994 2.65 49.31 -20.43
N TYR A 995 3.65 49.56 -21.29
CA TYR A 995 5.03 49.83 -20.86
C TYR A 995 5.55 51.23 -21.19
N GLU A 996 4.79 52.06 -21.92
CA GLU A 996 5.23 53.43 -22.27
C GLU A 996 5.46 54.30 -21.03
N ASP A 997 4.56 54.24 -20.04
CA ASP A 997 4.74 54.95 -18.76
C ASP A 997 5.96 54.43 -17.98
N ALA A 998 6.09 53.10 -17.84
CA ALA A 998 7.22 52.49 -17.14
C ALA A 998 8.56 52.87 -17.80
N LEU A 999 8.62 52.93 -19.14
CA LEU A 999 9.80 53.37 -19.87
C LEU A 999 10.10 54.86 -19.62
N ALA A 1000 9.08 55.72 -19.67
CA ALA A 1000 9.24 57.16 -19.41
C ALA A 1000 9.68 57.44 -17.96
N ASN A 1001 9.16 56.69 -16.99
CA ASN A 1001 9.54 56.75 -15.59
C ASN A 1001 11.02 56.36 -15.40
N MET A 1002 11.45 55.24 -15.99
CA MET A 1002 12.84 54.79 -15.92
C MET A 1002 13.80 55.74 -16.64
N LEU A 1003 13.43 56.31 -17.79
CA LEU A 1003 14.23 57.33 -18.49
C LEU A 1003 14.39 58.60 -17.65
N THR A 1004 13.35 59.02 -16.93
CA THR A 1004 13.39 60.16 -16.01
C THR A 1004 14.37 59.89 -14.87
N GLY A 1005 14.25 58.74 -14.20
CA GLY A 1005 15.17 58.33 -13.14
C GLY A 1005 16.62 58.16 -13.63
N TYR A 1006 16.80 57.63 -14.85
CA TYR A 1006 18.13 57.47 -15.45
C TYR A 1006 18.81 58.81 -15.70
N ALA A 1007 18.09 59.77 -16.27
CA ALA A 1007 18.58 61.12 -16.50
C ALA A 1007 18.96 61.82 -15.19
N TRP A 1008 18.16 61.64 -14.14
CA TRP A 1008 18.44 62.16 -12.80
C TRP A 1008 19.73 61.55 -12.21
N ASN A 1009 19.84 60.22 -12.21
CA ASN A 1009 21.00 59.51 -11.68
C ASN A 1009 22.28 59.85 -12.45
N LEU A 1010 22.20 59.96 -13.79
CA LEU A 1010 23.30 60.42 -14.64
C LEU A 1010 23.71 61.86 -14.34
N ALA A 1011 22.75 62.77 -14.14
CA ALA A 1011 23.05 64.18 -13.82
C ALA A 1011 23.78 64.34 -12.47
N HIS A 1012 23.62 63.39 -11.56
CA HIS A 1012 24.32 63.34 -10.28
C HIS A 1012 25.63 62.53 -10.31
N CYS A 1013 25.95 61.89 -11.43
CA CYS A 1013 27.24 61.24 -11.67
C CYS A 1013 28.20 62.17 -12.41
N LEU A 1014 29.50 62.11 -12.09
CA LEU A 1014 30.55 62.86 -12.80
C LEU A 1014 31.06 62.15 -14.07
N ILE A 1015 30.41 61.06 -14.48
CA ILE A 1015 30.81 60.22 -15.61
C ILE A 1015 30.40 60.91 -16.91
N ARG A 1016 31.33 61.05 -17.86
CA ARG A 1016 31.28 62.00 -18.98
C ARG A 1016 30.78 61.43 -20.32
N ASP A 1017 30.39 60.17 -20.37
CA ASP A 1017 30.22 59.46 -21.65
C ASP A 1017 28.78 59.48 -22.19
N GLU A 1018 27.77 59.78 -21.37
CA GLU A 1018 26.36 59.86 -21.77
C GLU A 1018 25.72 61.19 -21.34
N ASP A 1019 24.87 61.78 -22.21
CA ASP A 1019 24.22 63.06 -21.92
C ASP A 1019 22.85 62.85 -21.25
N PRO A 1020 22.68 63.16 -19.95
CA PRO A 1020 21.40 62.96 -19.25
C PRO A 1020 20.23 63.72 -19.89
N MET A 1021 20.53 64.80 -20.61
CA MET A 1021 19.53 65.63 -21.27
C MET A 1021 18.76 64.87 -22.37
N GLU A 1022 19.41 63.94 -23.10
CA GLU A 1022 18.73 63.19 -24.17
C GLU A 1022 17.61 62.31 -23.61
N HIS A 1023 17.89 61.59 -22.52
CA HIS A 1023 16.91 60.73 -21.85
C HIS A 1023 15.78 61.54 -21.18
N ALA A 1024 16.09 62.69 -20.59
CA ALA A 1024 15.08 63.58 -20.02
C ALA A 1024 14.14 64.15 -21.11
N GLN A 1025 14.66 64.51 -22.28
CA GLN A 1025 13.85 64.96 -23.41
C GLN A 1025 12.95 63.84 -23.97
N GLU A 1026 13.49 62.63 -24.07
CA GLU A 1026 12.74 61.44 -24.48
C GLU A 1026 11.58 61.17 -23.52
N ALA A 1027 11.83 61.18 -22.20
CA ALA A 1027 10.81 60.98 -21.19
C ALA A 1027 9.69 62.05 -21.25
N VAL A 1028 10.05 63.33 -21.37
CA VAL A 1028 9.07 64.43 -21.54
C VAL A 1028 8.23 64.23 -22.80
N ALA A 1029 8.80 63.73 -23.90
CA ALA A 1029 8.06 63.48 -25.13
C ALA A 1029 7.03 62.34 -24.97
N PHE A 1030 7.37 61.28 -24.21
CA PHE A 1030 6.42 60.23 -23.85
C PHE A 1030 5.31 60.77 -22.95
N TYR A 1031 5.66 61.42 -21.84
CA TYR A 1031 4.67 61.92 -20.88
C TYR A 1031 3.77 63.01 -21.46
N ARG A 1032 4.26 63.88 -22.35
CA ARG A 1032 3.41 64.84 -23.07
C ARG A 1032 2.37 64.14 -23.94
N ARG A 1033 2.73 63.02 -24.56
CA ARG A 1033 1.80 62.24 -25.39
C ARG A 1033 0.78 61.52 -24.51
N LEU A 1034 1.21 60.92 -23.41
CA LEU A 1034 0.35 60.20 -22.48
C LEU A 1034 -0.63 61.15 -21.77
N ALA A 1035 -0.16 62.30 -21.28
CA ALA A 1035 -1.00 63.32 -20.63
C ALA A 1035 -2.01 63.99 -21.58
N LEU A 1036 -1.83 63.92 -22.90
CA LEU A 1036 -2.87 64.36 -23.85
C LEU A 1036 -4.07 63.41 -23.89
N VAL A 1037 -3.85 62.13 -23.58
CA VAL A 1037 -4.88 61.08 -23.58
C VAL A 1037 -5.53 61.00 -22.20
N ASP A 1038 -4.73 61.05 -21.15
CA ASP A 1038 -5.18 60.92 -19.76
C ASP A 1038 -4.36 61.84 -18.84
N PRO A 1039 -4.77 63.11 -18.72
CA PRO A 1039 -4.05 64.10 -17.91
C PRO A 1039 -3.93 63.68 -16.44
N ASP A 1040 -5.01 63.15 -15.86
CA ASP A 1040 -5.10 62.87 -14.42
C ASP A 1040 -4.06 61.83 -13.96
N ASN A 1041 -3.76 60.83 -14.81
CA ASN A 1041 -2.80 59.78 -14.48
C ASN A 1041 -1.34 60.12 -14.83
N PHE A 1042 -1.09 61.01 -15.80
CA PHE A 1042 0.26 61.20 -16.35
C PHE A 1042 0.87 62.60 -16.13
N GLU A 1043 0.10 63.59 -15.66
CA GLU A 1043 0.62 64.94 -15.39
C GLU A 1043 1.66 64.96 -14.26
N VAL A 1044 1.59 64.03 -13.29
CA VAL A 1044 2.60 63.87 -12.24
C VAL A 1044 3.94 63.41 -12.84
N GLY A 1045 3.92 62.39 -13.70
CA GLY A 1045 5.11 61.90 -14.42
C GLY A 1045 5.68 62.94 -15.38
N LEU A 1046 4.80 63.72 -16.04
CA LEU A 1046 5.21 64.85 -16.86
C LEU A 1046 5.92 65.93 -16.03
N THR A 1047 5.40 66.26 -14.86
CA THR A 1047 6.00 67.26 -13.96
C THR A 1047 7.40 66.83 -13.51
N ALA A 1048 7.56 65.56 -13.10
CA ALA A 1048 8.84 64.99 -12.68
C ALA A 1048 9.89 64.98 -13.81
N SER A 1049 9.48 64.62 -15.03
CA SER A 1049 10.36 64.59 -16.19
C SER A 1049 10.76 66.00 -16.67
N LEU A 1050 9.85 66.97 -16.60
CA LEU A 1050 10.15 68.39 -16.87
C LEU A 1050 11.11 68.99 -15.84
N ASP A 1051 10.95 68.67 -14.55
CA ASP A 1051 11.91 69.09 -13.51
C ASP A 1051 13.31 68.52 -13.80
N THR A 1052 13.37 67.21 -14.07
CA THR A 1052 14.64 66.54 -14.42
C THR A 1052 15.31 67.17 -15.65
N LEU A 1053 14.53 67.52 -16.69
CA LEU A 1053 15.03 68.22 -17.87
C LEU A 1053 15.54 69.63 -17.53
N ALA A 1054 14.81 70.38 -16.70
CA ALA A 1054 15.22 71.71 -16.25
C ALA A 1054 16.51 71.64 -15.40
N HIS A 1055 16.66 70.60 -14.58
CA HIS A 1055 17.87 70.32 -13.82
C HIS A 1055 19.06 70.07 -14.76
N CYS A 1056 18.90 69.21 -15.77
CA CYS A 1056 19.92 68.95 -16.79
C CYS A 1056 20.33 70.24 -17.54
N LEU A 1057 19.37 71.09 -17.90
CA LEU A 1057 19.63 72.38 -18.56
C LEU A 1057 20.40 73.36 -17.66
N ASN A 1058 20.09 73.40 -16.36
CA ASN A 1058 20.83 74.18 -15.37
C ASN A 1058 22.30 73.73 -15.28
N MET A 1059 22.55 72.42 -15.25
CA MET A 1059 23.91 71.86 -15.24
C MET A 1059 24.73 72.26 -16.47
N LYS A 1060 24.09 72.33 -17.65
CA LYS A 1060 24.71 72.82 -18.91
C LYS A 1060 24.72 74.35 -19.03
N LYS A 1061 24.29 75.09 -17.99
CA LYS A 1061 24.17 76.56 -17.95
C LYS A 1061 23.24 77.17 -19.01
N ARG A 1062 22.28 76.38 -19.54
CA ARG A 1062 21.24 76.84 -20.49
C ARG A 1062 20.03 77.40 -19.74
N PHE A 1063 20.28 78.40 -18.90
CA PHE A 1063 19.32 78.88 -17.90
C PHE A 1063 18.01 79.44 -18.48
N LEU A 1064 18.05 80.05 -19.68
CA LEU A 1064 16.84 80.58 -20.32
C LEU A 1064 15.85 79.46 -20.66
N GLU A 1065 16.34 78.34 -21.19
CA GLU A 1065 15.50 77.18 -21.53
C GLU A 1065 15.03 76.47 -20.27
N ALA A 1066 15.90 76.34 -19.26
CA ALA A 1066 15.54 75.78 -17.96
C ALA A 1066 14.39 76.55 -17.28
N VAL A 1067 14.36 77.89 -17.41
CA VAL A 1067 13.27 78.72 -16.87
C VAL A 1067 11.92 78.44 -17.54
N GLU A 1068 11.89 78.17 -18.84
CA GLU A 1068 10.65 77.88 -19.56
C GLU A 1068 10.10 76.50 -19.17
N VAL A 1069 10.96 75.49 -19.14
CA VAL A 1069 10.60 74.11 -18.77
C VAL A 1069 10.17 74.03 -17.29
N ALA A 1070 10.93 74.63 -16.37
CA ALA A 1070 10.59 74.64 -14.95
C ALA A 1070 9.32 75.45 -14.64
N ARG A 1071 9.02 76.50 -15.42
CA ARG A 1071 7.77 77.25 -15.28
C ARG A 1071 6.58 76.36 -15.64
N GLU A 1072 6.66 75.62 -16.75
CA GLU A 1072 5.63 74.67 -17.18
C GLU A 1072 5.37 73.62 -16.09
N ALA A 1073 6.43 73.02 -15.54
CA ALA A 1073 6.31 72.04 -14.46
C ALA A 1073 5.65 72.63 -13.18
N VAL A 1074 6.01 73.83 -12.75
CA VAL A 1074 5.39 74.49 -11.58
C VAL A 1074 3.92 74.84 -11.84
N GLU A 1075 3.57 75.22 -13.07
CA GLU A 1075 2.18 75.49 -13.45
C GLU A 1075 1.32 74.21 -13.47
N LEU A 1076 1.89 73.08 -13.89
CA LEU A 1076 1.26 71.76 -13.80
C LEU A 1076 1.11 71.32 -12.34
N SER A 1077 2.19 71.37 -11.55
CA SER A 1077 2.17 71.05 -10.11
C SER A 1077 1.08 71.83 -9.36
N ARG A 1078 0.92 73.13 -9.65
CA ARG A 1078 -0.15 73.96 -9.04
C ARG A 1078 -1.57 73.50 -9.41
N LYS A 1079 -1.78 72.96 -10.61
CA LYS A 1079 -3.10 72.51 -11.05
C LYS A 1079 -3.51 71.19 -10.39
N LEU A 1080 -2.54 70.40 -9.95
CA LEU A 1080 -2.78 69.07 -9.40
C LEU A 1080 -3.40 69.09 -7.99
N ASP A 1081 -3.41 70.24 -7.29
CA ASP A 1081 -4.07 70.54 -6.00
C ASP A 1081 -4.52 69.32 -5.16
N VAL A 1082 -3.56 68.45 -4.80
CA VAL A 1082 -3.76 67.31 -3.90
C VAL A 1082 -3.45 67.77 -2.47
N GLU A 1083 -4.36 67.50 -1.52
CA GLU A 1083 -4.07 67.62 -0.08
C GLU A 1083 -2.81 66.78 0.25
N GLY A 1084 -1.66 67.44 0.38
CA GLY A 1084 -0.37 66.79 0.65
C GLY A 1084 0.80 67.26 -0.24
N GLY A 1085 0.54 67.90 -1.39
CA GLY A 1085 1.58 68.35 -2.32
C GLY A 1085 2.35 67.21 -3.01
N TYR A 1086 2.89 67.47 -4.20
CA TYR A 1086 3.76 66.52 -4.89
C TYR A 1086 5.08 66.34 -4.11
N ALA A 1087 5.50 65.09 -3.86
CA ALA A 1087 6.69 64.80 -3.04
C ALA A 1087 7.98 65.49 -3.55
N GLY A 1088 8.09 65.74 -4.85
CA GLY A 1088 9.21 66.45 -5.48
C GLY A 1088 9.01 67.95 -5.71
N ASP A 1089 7.93 68.56 -5.19
CA ASP A 1089 7.60 69.97 -5.46
C ASP A 1089 8.67 70.92 -4.88
N GLY A 1090 9.29 70.53 -3.76
CA GLY A 1090 10.45 71.22 -3.19
C GLY A 1090 11.66 71.24 -4.13
N ASP A 1091 11.99 70.11 -4.77
CA ASP A 1091 13.11 69.99 -5.71
C ASP A 1091 12.82 70.77 -7.00
N LEU A 1092 11.58 70.72 -7.48
CA LEU A 1092 11.14 71.51 -8.62
C LEU A 1092 11.30 73.02 -8.37
N HIS A 1093 10.84 73.51 -7.21
CA HIS A 1093 10.99 74.91 -6.83
C HIS A 1093 12.46 75.31 -6.64
N LYS A 1094 13.31 74.39 -6.16
CA LYS A 1094 14.77 74.56 -6.07
C LYS A 1094 15.40 74.66 -7.47
N THR A 1095 15.08 73.73 -8.37
CA THR A 1095 15.54 73.74 -9.78
C THR A 1095 15.12 75.03 -10.49
N TYR A 1096 13.88 75.47 -10.28
CA TYR A 1096 13.39 76.71 -10.89
C TYR A 1096 14.09 77.95 -10.34
N ALA A 1097 14.37 77.98 -9.04
CA ALA A 1097 15.13 79.07 -8.41
C ALA A 1097 16.55 79.19 -8.99
N VAL A 1098 17.25 78.07 -9.19
CA VAL A 1098 18.58 78.04 -9.80
C VAL A 1098 18.54 78.59 -11.23
N ALA A 1099 17.55 78.18 -12.03
CA ALA A 1099 17.38 78.68 -13.39
C ALA A 1099 17.14 80.21 -13.44
N LEU A 1100 16.25 80.72 -12.57
CA LEU A 1100 15.96 82.15 -12.44
C LEU A 1100 17.16 82.96 -11.96
N ALA A 1101 17.95 82.41 -11.03
CA ALA A 1101 19.18 83.04 -10.56
C ALA A 1101 20.23 83.12 -11.69
N GLY A 1102 20.36 82.06 -12.49
CA GLY A 1102 21.28 81.99 -13.63
C GLY A 1102 21.03 83.03 -14.73
N ILE A 1103 19.77 83.43 -14.95
CA ILE A 1103 19.41 84.53 -15.88
C ILE A 1103 19.32 85.91 -15.19
N GLY A 1104 19.70 86.02 -13.91
CA GLY A 1104 19.71 87.28 -13.17
C GLY A 1104 18.36 87.75 -12.61
N ARG A 1105 17.30 86.94 -12.67
CA ARG A 1105 15.96 87.25 -12.10
C ARG A 1105 15.87 86.94 -10.59
N LYS A 1106 16.81 87.48 -9.82
CA LYS A 1106 17.02 87.16 -8.39
C LYS A 1106 15.78 87.26 -7.50
N ARG A 1107 14.93 88.29 -7.67
CA ARG A 1107 13.70 88.46 -6.86
C ARG A 1107 12.72 87.30 -7.04
N LYS A 1108 12.57 86.80 -8.27
CA LYS A 1108 11.72 85.64 -8.55
C LYS A 1108 12.38 84.36 -8.04
N ALA A 1109 13.69 84.22 -8.20
CA ALA A 1109 14.46 83.09 -7.66
C ALA A 1109 14.31 82.96 -6.13
N LEU A 1110 14.38 84.08 -5.40
CA LEU A 1110 14.16 84.12 -3.94
C LEU A 1110 12.75 83.70 -3.54
N GLY A 1111 11.73 83.99 -4.36
CA GLY A 1111 10.37 83.52 -4.10
C GLY A 1111 10.25 82.01 -4.23
N GLN A 1112 10.86 81.43 -5.28
CA GLN A 1112 10.81 79.99 -5.53
C GLN A 1112 11.61 79.19 -4.50
N ILE A 1113 12.83 79.61 -4.14
CA ILE A 1113 13.63 78.89 -3.14
C ILE A 1113 13.03 78.99 -1.73
N ARG A 1114 12.24 80.03 -1.43
CA ARG A 1114 11.46 80.11 -0.17
C ARG A 1114 10.32 79.11 -0.16
N MET A 1115 9.57 79.00 -1.25
CA MET A 1115 8.56 77.94 -1.38
C MET A 1115 9.17 76.55 -1.18
N ALA A 1116 10.33 76.26 -1.80
CA ALA A 1116 11.02 74.99 -1.58
C ALA A 1116 11.34 74.74 -0.10
N VAL A 1117 11.87 75.75 0.60
CA VAL A 1117 12.16 75.67 2.05
C VAL A 1117 10.89 75.44 2.87
N ASP A 1118 9.80 76.14 2.56
CA ASP A 1118 8.51 75.99 3.25
C ASP A 1118 7.93 74.58 3.03
N ILE A 1119 8.03 74.03 1.81
CA ILE A 1119 7.60 72.67 1.47
C ILE A 1119 8.42 71.64 2.27
N TYR A 1120 9.76 71.72 2.23
CA TYR A 1120 10.60 70.79 2.97
C TYR A 1120 10.40 70.87 4.49
N HIS A 1121 10.12 72.07 5.03
CA HIS A 1121 9.75 72.22 6.44
C HIS A 1121 8.44 71.53 6.77
N GLY A 1122 7.41 71.68 5.93
CA GLY A 1122 6.13 70.98 6.10
C GLY A 1122 6.30 69.45 6.06
N GLN A 1123 7.15 68.94 5.17
CA GLN A 1123 7.44 67.50 5.06
C GLN A 1123 8.24 66.96 6.26
N LEU A 1124 9.12 67.78 6.86
CA LEU A 1124 9.89 67.39 8.05
C LEU A 1124 9.02 67.18 9.30
N ASP A 1125 7.90 67.89 9.40
CA ASP A 1125 6.95 67.75 10.49
C ASP A 1125 6.04 66.51 10.33
N SER A 1126 5.91 65.96 9.12
CA SER A 1126 5.09 64.79 8.81
C SER A 1126 5.88 63.47 8.68
N ASP A 1127 7.13 63.49 8.20
CA ASP A 1127 7.80 62.30 7.63
C ASP A 1127 9.17 61.95 8.28
N PHE A 1128 9.24 61.91 9.62
CA PHE A 1128 10.37 61.36 10.41
C PHE A 1128 11.79 61.66 9.87
N GLY A 1129 12.06 62.89 9.44
CA GLY A 1129 13.42 63.35 9.11
C GLY A 1129 13.94 63.09 7.68
N LYS A 1130 13.11 62.58 6.75
CA LYS A 1130 13.55 62.17 5.40
C LYS A 1130 14.09 63.30 4.49
N CYS A 1131 13.68 64.57 4.68
CA CYS A 1131 14.09 65.71 3.81
C CYS A 1131 15.16 66.63 4.42
N GLN A 1132 15.91 66.16 5.42
CA GLN A 1132 16.81 67.03 6.19
C GLN A 1132 18.01 67.55 5.38
N ASP A 1133 18.54 66.74 4.45
CA ASP A 1133 19.67 67.13 3.60
C ASP A 1133 19.23 68.12 2.52
N GLU A 1134 18.06 67.88 1.93
CA GLU A 1134 17.42 68.68 0.89
C GLU A 1134 17.06 70.06 1.45
N LEU A 1135 16.53 70.12 2.67
CA LEU A 1135 16.30 71.38 3.39
C LEU A 1135 17.61 72.14 3.63
N ARG A 1136 18.68 71.46 4.08
CA ARG A 1136 19.98 72.11 4.30
C ARG A 1136 20.53 72.69 3.00
N GLU A 1137 20.38 71.98 1.90
CA GLU A 1137 20.79 72.43 0.57
C GLU A 1137 19.96 73.65 0.12
N ALA A 1138 18.63 73.59 0.24
CA ALA A 1138 17.75 74.70 -0.10
C ALA A 1138 18.05 75.97 0.74
N LEU A 1139 18.31 75.81 2.05
CA LEU A 1139 18.73 76.91 2.94
C LEU A 1139 20.12 77.46 2.59
N ARG A 1140 21.02 76.63 2.05
CA ARG A 1140 22.32 77.08 1.53
C ARG A 1140 22.11 77.91 0.26
N LEU A 1141 21.34 77.41 -0.70
CA LEU A 1141 21.02 78.13 -1.94
C LEU A 1141 20.27 79.44 -1.67
N LEU A 1142 19.34 79.46 -0.72
CA LEU A 1142 18.65 80.67 -0.26
C LEU A 1142 19.66 81.72 0.23
N ARG A 1143 20.67 81.32 1.02
CA ARG A 1143 21.75 82.21 1.48
C ARG A 1143 22.64 82.69 0.33
N GLU A 1144 23.02 81.82 -0.60
CA GLU A 1144 23.84 82.17 -1.75
C GLU A 1144 23.14 83.17 -2.68
N ILE A 1145 21.87 82.94 -3.01
CA ILE A 1145 21.06 83.85 -3.84
C ILE A 1145 20.84 85.17 -3.10
N SER A 1146 20.62 85.15 -1.78
CA SER A 1146 20.42 86.36 -0.94
C SER A 1146 21.69 87.19 -0.75
N ASN A 1147 22.88 86.57 -0.64
CA ASN A 1147 24.13 87.29 -0.40
C ASN A 1147 24.66 88.05 -1.62
N THR A 1148 24.21 87.71 -2.83
CA THR A 1148 24.51 88.48 -4.04
C THR A 1148 23.78 89.82 -4.15
N HIS A 1149 23.10 90.27 -3.07
CA HIS A 1149 22.34 91.52 -2.98
C HIS A 1149 23.16 92.73 -2.48
N SER A 1150 24.45 92.54 -2.16
CA SER A 1150 25.32 93.60 -1.60
C SER A 1150 26.39 94.16 -2.54
N LYS A 1151 26.21 94.07 -3.86
CA LYS A 1151 27.02 94.83 -4.83
C LYS A 1151 26.16 95.49 -5.89
#